data_AF-W8AZ05-F1
#
_entry.id   AF-W8AZ05-F1
#
_cell.length_a   1.000
_cell.length_b   1.000
_cell.length_c   1.000
_cell.angle_alpha   90.00
_cell.angle_beta   90.00
_cell.angle_gamma   90.00
#
_symmetry.space_group_name_H-M   'P 1'
#
loop_
_entity.id
_entity.type
_entity.pdbx_description
1 polymer ?
#
loop_
_entity_poly.entity_id
_entity_poly.type
_entity_poly.pdbx_seq_one_letter_code
_entity_poly.pdbx_strand_id
1 'polypeptide(L)'
;MASADVNVKLSRLYHLAQKFNNFYLTGFQKGDIRPFLVEGEQVGLVKADVIKQLQRYPEIFCIRDCEFTKQGIVELNPAFRDYAERTKQVDIVLRDLRSKGIFSALQGWRDEYYEVKSEYRSLLKMDRSATPLFGVRKYGVDINGYVQHPTQGLCIWLQQRSNTKETWPGKWDNMVGGGLSVGYGIKETAVKEAAEEASIPSELVKNLVSAGCVSFFFESDQGLFPNTEYVFDLELPLDFVPQNADGEVQAFELLPAKECVERVFTPDFKTTSCPVVIDFLIRHGYITPENEFHFTQIIELLHVPLQSLYTYKSLLEQKQKLKQQQQNQPQQQQQQQQQQSSQRRGGSGGMPSKQDDKMQSSLSGSMYDKSNRLGNYGGGGNVGGGGNQGNQRHYFQKSQKSQQFMQQHDQQKLNIDLNKLKFTSDEVTQKLGPQTSSYYQWRSSGRYPTNATVSSNTPASLISLNTVSSNVNASNSSGFKRQSSVLGPTTAASSSPMFNNRFQELDRQDKMYDPNASGSSSPQEQKECSDQPDLNKSECQKWLNQLIEELLDAGCSRSNGANSSWQQEAVNEWCNLNARQQKSLLTYVIIDYLHSTAVKRTQRKACAAVFAHLMRVKVCEPQIFNEVYKDLVDELLDLQMDVPNLWTYIFDFVGPLLHEQLLQLKDVWLPQWSGNINFTKRFLHALITYFTTEFGANYTRELWNKDFKLEHGQQFMSDEAWREFINSNGFQYIHDRAYKPPQQTANHPAAILEQVKRIEYLLNEANGCDQVIDYINTNVFINTHFIRSLTTFLCCDYENVMTTTDRSSSSTSRLRHLDPELFRRKCIPLLRRCLDGIEAHEVACLDAIVDAMQQNYDTPTANQLICSVFDLIYDSEVIPKDSFDKWYRAEMLSDSKETNAPNSGDLYSATLTGKPGGATDSVGGARLNEELQVYMEKLL
;
A
#
# COMPACT_ATOMS: atom_id res chain seq x y z
N MET A 1 -27.42 21.03 45.81
CA MET A 1 -26.98 19.64 46.02
C MET A 1 -26.46 19.12 44.69
N ALA A 2 -25.31 18.44 44.73
CA ALA A 2 -24.31 18.30 43.66
C ALA A 2 -24.82 17.82 42.29
N SER A 3 -24.26 18.43 41.23
CA SER A 3 -24.29 17.90 39.86
C SER A 3 -23.44 16.63 39.79
N ALA A 4 -24.04 15.54 39.33
CA ALA A 4 -23.30 14.33 39.01
C ALA A 4 -22.57 14.51 37.67
N ASP A 5 -21.25 14.72 37.75
CA ASP A 5 -20.33 14.60 36.63
C ASP A 5 -20.43 13.19 36.03
N VAL A 6 -20.91 13.06 34.79
CA VAL A 6 -20.69 11.84 33.99
C VAL A 6 -19.28 11.94 33.43
N ASN A 7 -18.31 11.65 34.29
CA ASN A 7 -16.90 11.58 33.97
C ASN A 7 -16.67 10.27 33.18
N VAL A 8 -16.59 10.33 31.85
CA VAL A 8 -16.16 9.20 31.02
C VAL A 8 -14.72 8.89 31.41
N LYS A 9 -14.56 7.92 32.30
CA LYS A 9 -13.27 7.62 32.93
C LYS A 9 -12.36 6.99 31.87
N LEU A 10 -11.40 7.76 31.37
CA LEU A 10 -10.38 7.29 30.44
C LEU A 10 -9.68 6.04 31.00
N SER A 11 -9.31 5.11 30.11
CA SER A 11 -8.63 3.88 30.56
C SER A 11 -7.22 4.18 31.06
N ARG A 12 -6.73 3.36 32.00
CA ARG A 12 -5.37 3.50 32.57
C ARG A 12 -4.30 3.39 31.47
N LEU A 13 -4.49 2.48 30.51
CA LEU A 13 -3.58 2.30 29.37
C LEU A 13 -3.55 3.55 28.48
N TYR A 14 -4.71 4.12 28.17
CA TYR A 14 -4.76 5.34 27.36
C TYR A 14 -4.10 6.52 28.06
N HIS A 15 -4.34 6.71 29.35
CA HIS A 15 -3.62 7.71 30.14
C HIS A 15 -2.11 7.51 30.15
N LEU A 16 -1.65 6.26 30.24
CA LEU A 16 -0.22 5.94 30.14
C LEU A 16 0.31 6.26 28.73
N ALA A 17 -0.46 5.98 27.69
CA ALA A 17 -0.12 6.32 26.31
C ALA A 17 -0.01 7.83 26.06
N GLN A 18 -0.91 8.61 26.68
CA GLN A 18 -0.81 10.07 26.69
C GLN A 18 0.43 10.55 27.45
N LYS A 19 0.81 9.87 28.54
CA LYS A 19 1.97 10.24 29.36
C LYS A 19 3.29 10.12 28.60
N PHE A 20 3.53 9.00 27.91
CA PHE A 20 4.75 8.85 27.08
C PHE A 20 4.69 9.62 25.74
N ASN A 21 3.56 10.27 25.44
CA ASN A 21 3.40 11.18 24.30
C ASN A 21 3.03 12.62 24.71
N ASN A 22 3.38 13.03 25.92
CA ASN A 22 2.98 14.33 26.47
C ASN A 22 3.39 15.51 25.57
N PHE A 23 4.55 15.43 24.91
CA PHE A 23 5.03 16.45 23.98
C PHE A 23 4.28 16.39 22.65
N TYR A 24 4.07 15.20 22.08
CA TYR A 24 3.31 15.05 20.84
C TYR A 24 1.92 15.69 20.95
N LEU A 25 1.24 15.45 22.07
CA LEU A 25 -0.14 15.88 22.27
C LEU A 25 -0.27 17.37 22.60
N THR A 26 0.64 17.91 23.42
CA THR A 26 0.47 19.26 23.98
C THR A 26 1.69 20.17 23.78
N GLY A 27 2.86 19.61 23.53
CA GLY A 27 4.13 20.34 23.47
C GLY A 27 4.21 21.32 22.30
N PHE A 28 3.73 20.92 21.13
CA PHE A 28 3.75 21.79 19.93
C PHE A 28 2.92 23.08 20.09
N GLN A 29 1.86 23.05 20.89
CA GLN A 29 0.94 24.17 21.08
C GLN A 29 1.50 25.25 22.02
N LYS A 30 2.47 24.91 22.87
CA LYS A 30 3.05 25.83 23.86
C LYS A 30 3.90 26.94 23.23
N GLY A 31 4.32 26.78 21.97
CA GLY A 31 4.97 27.85 21.19
C GLY A 31 6.37 28.27 21.66
N ASP A 32 7.05 27.45 22.46
CA ASP A 32 8.39 27.74 22.99
C ASP A 32 9.49 26.89 22.33
N ILE A 33 9.32 26.50 21.06
CA ILE A 33 10.21 25.59 20.34
C ILE A 33 10.59 26.13 18.96
N ARG A 34 11.84 25.92 18.52
CA ARG A 34 12.32 26.32 17.19
C ARG A 34 12.89 25.11 16.45
N PRO A 35 12.69 24.99 15.12
CA PRO A 35 13.38 24.00 14.31
C PRO A 35 14.90 24.10 14.44
N PHE A 36 15.57 22.97 14.60
CA PHE A 36 17.03 22.86 14.54
C PHE A 36 17.46 22.38 13.16
N LEU A 37 18.24 23.20 12.47
CA LEU A 37 18.69 22.95 11.11
C LEU A 37 20.19 22.66 11.04
N VAL A 38 20.56 21.72 10.20
CA VAL A 38 21.94 21.41 9.83
C VAL A 38 21.99 21.23 8.32
N GLU A 39 22.79 22.05 7.62
CA GLU A 39 22.84 22.09 6.14
C GLU A 39 21.44 22.24 5.49
N GLY A 40 20.59 23.10 6.07
CA GLY A 40 19.23 23.36 5.61
C GLY A 40 18.21 22.26 5.91
N GLU A 41 18.63 21.12 6.46
CA GLU A 41 17.76 20.01 6.84
C GLU A 41 17.33 20.13 8.32
N GLN A 42 16.04 19.95 8.61
CA GLN A 42 15.56 19.91 9.99
C GLN A 42 15.90 18.57 10.63
N VAL A 43 16.71 18.61 11.68
CA VAL A 43 17.18 17.42 12.41
C VAL A 43 16.61 17.33 13.83
N GLY A 44 15.96 18.38 14.32
CA GLY A 44 15.39 18.41 15.67
C GLY A 44 14.58 19.66 16.00
N LEU A 45 14.36 19.85 17.29
CA LEU A 45 13.61 20.96 17.90
C LEU A 45 14.34 21.45 19.16
N VAL A 46 14.54 22.76 19.27
CA VAL A 46 15.24 23.37 20.40
C VAL A 46 14.27 24.24 21.20
N LYS A 47 14.22 24.03 22.52
CA LYS A 47 13.38 24.79 23.44
C LYS A 47 13.97 26.16 23.78
N ALA A 48 13.12 27.09 24.21
CA ALA A 48 13.49 28.47 24.54
C ALA A 48 14.61 28.61 25.58
N ASP A 49 14.65 27.73 26.59
CA ASP A 49 15.70 27.67 27.62
C ASP A 49 17.06 27.27 27.03
N VAL A 50 17.08 26.31 26.12
CA VAL A 50 18.28 25.91 25.38
C VAL A 50 18.74 27.03 24.45
N ILE A 51 17.82 27.66 23.72
CA ILE A 51 18.10 28.79 22.81
C ILE A 51 18.84 29.92 23.53
N LYS A 52 18.44 30.29 24.76
CA LYS A 52 19.10 31.33 25.56
C LYS A 52 20.59 31.06 25.79
N GLN A 53 20.99 29.80 25.85
CA GLN A 53 22.39 29.42 26.01
C GLN A 53 23.10 29.38 24.66
N LEU A 54 22.46 28.85 23.61
CA LEU A 54 23.04 28.79 22.27
C LEU A 54 23.32 30.19 21.68
N GLN A 55 22.54 31.21 22.06
CA GLN A 55 22.79 32.62 21.69
C GLN A 55 24.17 33.14 22.09
N ARG A 56 24.84 32.50 23.05
CA ARG A 56 26.18 32.88 23.51
C ARG A 56 27.30 32.37 22.61
N TYR A 57 26.98 31.54 21.62
CA TYR A 57 27.91 30.95 20.66
C TYR A 57 27.50 31.29 19.21
N PRO A 58 27.40 32.59 18.85
CA PRO A 58 26.94 33.01 17.52
C PRO A 58 27.84 32.53 16.37
N GLU A 59 29.09 32.18 16.66
CA GLU A 59 30.04 31.59 15.72
C GLU A 59 29.70 30.14 15.33
N ILE A 60 28.88 29.45 16.14
CA ILE A 60 28.48 28.05 15.93
C ILE A 60 26.98 27.95 15.61
N PHE A 61 26.13 28.70 16.30
CA PHE A 61 24.67 28.66 16.11
C PHE A 61 24.13 30.00 15.60
N CYS A 62 23.58 29.98 14.38
CA CYS A 62 22.86 31.08 13.78
C CYS A 62 21.39 31.03 14.18
N ILE A 63 20.98 31.93 15.08
CA ILE A 63 19.59 32.04 15.52
C ILE A 63 18.94 33.19 14.78
N ARG A 64 17.91 32.88 13.97
CA ARG A 64 17.32 33.84 13.05
C ARG A 64 15.80 33.79 13.14
N ASP A 65 15.17 34.96 13.03
CA ASP A 65 13.75 35.00 12.74
C ASP A 65 13.51 34.46 11.33
N CYS A 66 12.37 33.81 11.11
CA CYS A 66 12.02 33.32 9.79
C CYS A 66 10.54 33.58 9.51
N GLU A 67 10.21 33.89 8.25
CA GLU A 67 8.83 34.13 7.82
C GLU A 67 7.94 32.86 7.91
N PHE A 68 8.55 31.71 8.19
CA PHE A 68 7.93 30.38 8.12
C PHE A 68 7.48 29.87 9.49
N THR A 69 8.11 30.33 10.57
CA THR A 69 7.75 29.98 11.95
C THR A 69 7.67 31.28 12.74
N LYS A 70 6.58 31.50 13.48
CA LYS A 70 6.43 32.71 14.30
C LYS A 70 7.55 32.88 15.35
N GLN A 71 8.27 31.80 15.64
CA GLN A 71 9.33 31.73 16.64
C GLN A 71 10.75 31.76 16.06
N GLY A 72 10.95 31.68 14.73
CA GLY A 72 12.28 31.61 14.11
C GLY A 72 12.94 30.22 14.17
N ILE A 73 14.20 30.15 13.77
CA ILE A 73 14.99 28.90 13.62
C ILE A 73 16.29 28.96 14.41
N VAL A 74 16.84 27.78 14.70
CA VAL A 74 18.22 27.59 15.16
C VAL A 74 18.94 26.81 14.07
N GLU A 75 19.98 27.38 13.47
CA GLU A 75 20.73 26.72 12.40
C GLU A 75 22.20 26.60 12.81
N LEU A 76 22.78 25.42 12.63
CA LEU A 76 24.22 25.26 12.76
C LEU A 76 24.92 26.03 11.65
N ASN A 77 26.01 26.75 11.98
CA ASN A 77 26.70 27.63 11.05
C ASN A 77 26.95 26.94 9.69
N PRO A 78 26.35 27.44 8.59
CA PRO A 78 26.47 26.83 7.27
C PRO A 78 27.90 26.82 6.69
N ALA A 79 28.83 27.54 7.31
CA ALA A 79 30.23 27.54 6.90
C ALA A 79 30.95 26.21 7.19
N PHE A 80 30.45 25.39 8.12
CA PHE A 80 31.03 24.08 8.45
C PHE A 80 30.74 23.07 7.35
N ARG A 81 31.77 22.51 6.74
CA ARG A 81 31.66 21.82 5.43
C ARG A 81 31.48 20.32 5.52
N ASP A 82 31.89 19.71 6.63
CA ASP A 82 31.89 18.26 6.75
C ASP A 82 31.35 17.78 8.10
N TYR A 83 31.13 16.47 8.18
CA TYR A 83 30.59 15.79 9.36
C TYR A 83 31.47 15.98 10.60
N ALA A 84 32.80 15.91 10.43
CA ALA A 84 33.75 15.96 11.54
C ALA A 84 33.87 17.38 12.11
N GLU A 85 33.91 18.40 11.25
CA GLU A 85 33.91 19.80 11.65
C GLU A 85 32.65 20.16 12.42
N ARG A 86 31.46 19.83 11.90
CA ARG A 86 30.19 20.06 12.58
C ARG A 86 30.13 19.39 13.95
N THR A 87 30.53 18.11 14.01
CA THR A 87 30.63 17.34 15.25
C THR A 87 31.53 18.04 16.26
N LYS A 88 32.75 18.42 15.84
CA LYS A 88 33.73 19.07 16.71
C LYS A 88 33.24 20.41 17.26
N GLN A 89 32.64 21.24 16.42
CA GLN A 89 32.16 22.56 16.84
C GLN A 89 31.00 22.44 17.84
N VAL A 90 30.06 21.53 17.58
CA VAL A 90 28.97 21.25 18.53
C VAL A 90 29.52 20.68 19.85
N ASP A 91 30.46 19.73 19.80
CA ASP A 91 31.08 19.13 20.98
C ASP A 91 31.75 20.16 21.90
N ILE A 92 32.44 21.17 21.34
CA ILE A 92 33.04 22.27 22.12
C ILE A 92 31.98 23.00 22.96
N VAL A 93 30.85 23.36 22.35
CA VAL A 93 29.76 24.06 23.06
C VAL A 93 29.16 23.17 24.13
N LEU A 94 28.88 21.91 23.80
CA LEU A 94 28.26 20.97 24.74
C LEU A 94 29.17 20.70 25.95
N ARG A 95 30.48 20.54 25.75
CA ARG A 95 31.44 20.36 26.84
C ARG A 95 31.55 21.61 27.72
N ASP A 96 31.52 22.80 27.14
CA ASP A 96 31.50 24.04 27.91
C ASP A 96 30.21 24.17 28.75
N LEU A 97 29.05 23.93 28.15
CA LEU A 97 27.76 23.91 28.86
C LEU A 97 27.70 22.85 29.97
N ARG A 98 28.30 21.67 29.73
CA ARG A 98 28.46 20.60 30.73
C ARG A 98 29.32 21.07 31.90
N SER A 99 30.48 21.67 31.62
CA SER A 99 31.43 22.13 32.65
C SER A 99 30.82 23.19 33.57
N LYS A 100 29.88 23.98 33.03
CA LYS A 100 29.12 25.00 33.74
C LYS A 100 27.89 24.47 34.46
N GLY A 101 27.56 23.18 34.31
CA GLY A 101 26.40 22.55 34.95
C GLY A 101 25.05 23.13 34.51
N ILE A 102 24.97 23.68 33.29
CA ILE A 102 23.78 24.42 32.84
C ILE A 102 22.56 23.51 32.63
N PHE A 103 22.80 22.31 32.10
CA PHE A 103 21.76 21.32 31.85
C PHE A 103 22.08 20.03 32.59
N SER A 104 21.10 19.51 33.33
CA SER A 104 21.19 18.20 34.00
C SER A 104 21.47 17.08 33.01
N ALA A 105 20.91 17.18 31.80
CA ALA A 105 21.09 16.20 30.73
C ALA A 105 22.57 15.92 30.46
N LEU A 106 23.38 16.98 30.34
CA LEU A 106 24.80 16.87 30.03
C LEU A 106 25.65 16.29 31.18
N GLN A 107 25.10 16.12 32.38
CA GLN A 107 25.80 15.41 33.46
C GLN A 107 25.87 13.91 33.20
N GLY A 108 24.92 13.35 32.43
CA GLY A 108 24.92 11.95 32.00
C GLY A 108 25.77 11.69 30.76
N TRP A 109 26.85 12.43 30.56
CA TRP A 109 27.77 12.29 29.42
C TRP A 109 28.53 10.96 29.49
N ARG A 110 28.57 10.22 28.38
CA ARG A 110 29.12 8.85 28.34
C ARG A 110 30.20 8.64 27.29
N ASP A 111 30.50 9.66 26.49
CA ASP A 111 31.30 9.53 25.27
C ASP A 111 30.70 8.46 24.31
N GLU A 112 29.39 8.28 24.41
CA GLU A 112 28.55 7.44 23.57
C GLU A 112 27.78 8.37 22.62
N TYR A 113 28.04 8.24 21.32
CA TYR A 113 27.56 9.20 20.34
C TYR A 113 26.39 8.65 19.54
N TYR A 114 25.38 9.50 19.31
CA TYR A 114 24.27 9.21 18.41
C TYR A 114 24.41 9.97 17.09
N GLU A 115 23.95 9.34 16.02
CA GLU A 115 23.87 9.93 14.69
C GLU A 115 22.76 10.99 14.62
N VAL A 116 23.12 12.19 14.20
CA VAL A 116 22.16 13.25 13.85
C VAL A 116 22.03 13.27 12.34
N LYS A 117 20.93 12.72 11.84
CA LYS A 117 20.70 12.47 10.42
C LYS A 117 19.47 13.18 9.87
N SER A 118 19.55 13.60 8.60
CA SER A 118 18.37 13.89 7.80
C SER A 118 17.71 12.57 7.35
N GLU A 119 16.72 12.65 6.45
CA GLU A 119 16.09 11.45 5.87
C GLU A 119 17.09 10.56 5.10
N TYR A 120 18.12 11.14 4.48
CA TYR A 120 18.99 10.43 3.54
C TYR A 120 20.44 10.29 4.00
N ARG A 121 20.89 11.07 5.00
CA ARG A 121 22.31 11.05 5.41
C ARG A 121 22.54 11.52 6.84
N SER A 122 23.61 11.00 7.43
CA SER A 122 24.23 11.51 8.64
C SER A 122 24.88 12.87 8.42
N LEU A 123 24.66 13.80 9.35
CA LEU A 123 25.12 15.19 9.24
C LEU A 123 26.16 15.52 10.30
N LEU A 124 25.98 15.03 11.53
CA LEU A 124 26.98 15.10 12.61
C LEU A 124 26.65 14.04 13.64
N LYS A 125 27.53 13.88 14.63
CA LYS A 125 27.20 13.13 15.86
C LYS A 125 27.27 14.02 17.08
N MET A 126 26.52 13.66 18.11
CA MET A 126 26.58 14.30 19.43
C MET A 126 26.46 13.25 20.52
N ASP A 127 26.98 13.54 21.70
CA ASP A 127 26.85 12.63 22.85
C ASP A 127 25.35 12.40 23.14
N ARG A 128 25.00 11.15 23.43
CA ARG A 128 23.64 10.67 23.72
C ARG A 128 22.92 11.58 24.71
N SER A 129 23.62 12.07 25.73
CA SER A 129 23.08 12.95 26.77
C SER A 129 22.66 14.33 26.28
N ALA A 130 23.25 14.81 25.18
CA ALA A 130 22.95 16.11 24.60
C ALA A 130 21.74 16.07 23.65
N THR A 131 21.44 14.91 23.05
CA THR A 131 20.36 14.76 22.06
C THR A 131 19.00 15.30 22.52
N PRO A 132 18.57 15.21 23.80
CA PRO A 132 17.28 15.74 24.22
C PRO A 132 17.21 17.27 24.21
N LEU A 133 18.35 17.97 24.33
CA LEU A 133 18.40 19.44 24.27
C LEU A 133 18.07 19.98 22.87
N PHE A 134 18.38 19.18 21.85
CA PHE A 134 18.14 19.50 20.44
C PHE A 134 16.93 18.77 19.88
N GLY A 135 16.22 17.99 20.70
CA GLY A 135 15.07 17.20 20.28
C GLY A 135 15.37 16.38 19.02
N VAL A 136 16.56 15.79 18.95
CA VAL A 136 16.96 14.97 17.79
C VAL A 136 16.28 13.62 17.90
N ARG A 137 15.83 13.08 16.75
CA ARG A 137 15.27 11.73 16.66
C ARG A 137 16.28 10.70 17.16
N LYS A 138 15.85 9.90 18.12
CA LYS A 138 16.63 8.84 18.71
C LYS A 138 16.15 7.48 18.26
N TYR A 139 17.11 6.58 18.13
CA TYR A 139 16.88 5.21 17.79
C TYR A 139 17.50 4.33 18.88
N GLY A 140 16.82 3.25 19.20
CA GLY A 140 17.31 2.23 20.11
C GLY A 140 16.70 0.88 19.77
N VAL A 141 17.08 -0.12 20.53
CA VAL A 141 16.64 -1.50 20.38
C VAL A 141 16.16 -2.01 21.73
N ASP A 142 15.08 -2.78 21.73
CA ASP A 142 14.57 -3.43 22.93
C ASP A 142 14.26 -4.90 22.62
N ILE A 143 14.54 -5.78 23.58
CA ILE A 143 14.22 -7.21 23.49
C ILE A 143 13.21 -7.58 24.56
N ASN A 144 12.06 -8.08 24.14
CA ASN A 144 11.12 -8.78 25.01
C ASN A 144 11.56 -10.25 25.13
N GLY A 145 12.30 -10.57 26.19
CA GLY A 145 12.54 -11.97 26.53
C GLY A 145 11.35 -12.57 27.26
N TYR A 146 10.78 -13.64 26.72
CA TYR A 146 9.57 -14.25 27.26
C TYR A 146 9.69 -15.76 27.34
N VAL A 147 8.83 -16.38 28.15
CA VAL A 147 8.77 -17.82 28.35
C VAL A 147 7.31 -18.28 28.33
N GLN A 148 7.04 -19.41 27.68
CA GLN A 148 5.75 -20.09 27.78
C GLN A 148 5.74 -21.01 29.02
N HIS A 149 5.35 -20.47 30.17
CA HIS A 149 5.34 -21.21 31.42
C HIS A 149 4.21 -22.26 31.47
N PRO A 150 4.49 -23.53 31.81
CA PRO A 150 3.49 -24.61 31.76
C PRO A 150 2.23 -24.36 32.59
N THR A 151 2.35 -23.61 33.69
CA THR A 151 1.24 -23.35 34.62
C THR A 151 0.78 -21.90 34.67
N GLN A 152 1.62 -20.94 34.28
CA GLN A 152 1.33 -19.50 34.36
C GLN A 152 1.01 -18.90 32.98
N GLY A 153 1.25 -19.64 31.90
CA GLY A 153 1.10 -19.15 30.53
C GLY A 153 2.24 -18.23 30.12
N LEU A 154 1.95 -17.22 29.32
CA LEU A 154 2.94 -16.26 28.87
C LEU A 154 3.51 -15.47 30.05
N CYS A 155 4.83 -15.56 30.21
CA CYS A 155 5.58 -14.79 31.19
C CYS A 155 6.67 -13.98 30.47
N ILE A 156 6.95 -12.77 30.95
CA ILE A 156 7.92 -11.85 30.37
C ILE A 156 8.97 -11.49 31.43
N TRP A 157 10.23 -11.49 31.02
CA TRP A 157 11.32 -10.98 31.84
C TRP A 157 11.33 -9.46 31.80
N LEU A 158 11.45 -8.85 32.98
CA LEU A 158 11.74 -7.44 33.16
C LEU A 158 13.06 -7.31 33.91
N GLN A 159 13.76 -6.21 33.67
CA GLN A 159 14.96 -5.87 34.43
C GLN A 159 14.67 -4.70 35.36
N GLN A 160 15.36 -4.66 36.50
CA GLN A 160 15.48 -3.48 37.34
C GLN A 160 16.84 -2.84 37.07
N ARG A 161 16.82 -1.59 36.63
CA ARG A 161 18.04 -0.82 36.32
C ARG A 161 18.90 -0.64 37.57
N SER A 162 20.22 -0.64 37.43
CA SER A 162 21.14 -0.33 38.52
C SER A 162 20.87 1.05 39.15
N ASN A 163 21.07 1.17 40.46
CA ASN A 163 21.01 2.45 41.16
C ASN A 163 22.12 3.43 40.72
N THR A 164 23.16 2.94 40.04
CA THR A 164 24.25 3.76 39.51
C THR A 164 23.99 4.28 38.10
N LYS A 165 22.89 3.87 37.44
CA LYS A 165 22.52 4.39 36.12
C LYS A 165 22.26 5.89 36.19
N GLU A 166 22.78 6.64 35.22
CA GLU A 166 22.65 8.09 35.17
C GLU A 166 21.23 8.54 34.80
N THR A 167 20.46 7.65 34.15
CA THR A 167 19.04 7.89 33.85
C THR A 167 18.17 6.77 34.40
N TRP A 168 17.09 7.18 35.08
CA TRP A 168 16.08 6.29 35.68
C TRP A 168 16.70 5.20 36.59
N PRO A 169 17.56 5.55 37.57
CA PRO A 169 18.18 4.56 38.46
C PRO A 169 17.13 3.79 39.27
N GLY A 170 17.33 2.48 39.44
CA GLY A 170 16.46 1.61 40.25
C GLY A 170 15.08 1.30 39.64
N LYS A 171 14.77 1.84 38.46
CA LYS A 171 13.46 1.67 37.80
C LYS A 171 13.36 0.35 37.05
N TRP A 172 12.14 -0.17 36.91
CA TRP A 172 11.82 -1.29 36.03
C TRP A 172 11.88 -0.88 34.56
N ASP A 173 12.38 -1.78 33.73
CA ASP A 173 12.67 -1.59 32.31
C ASP A 173 12.40 -2.91 31.54
N ASN A 174 12.44 -2.84 30.20
CA ASN A 174 12.42 -4.02 29.32
C ASN A 174 13.63 -4.92 29.62
N MET A 175 13.52 -6.24 29.39
CA MET A 175 14.58 -7.19 29.75
C MET A 175 15.97 -6.76 29.27
N VAL A 176 16.06 -6.31 28.02
CA VAL A 176 17.28 -5.76 27.42
C VAL A 176 16.88 -4.52 26.62
N GLY A 177 17.60 -3.41 26.76
CA GLY A 177 17.30 -2.18 26.04
C GLY A 177 18.51 -1.27 25.84
N GLY A 178 18.85 -0.98 24.60
CA GLY A 178 20.09 -0.27 24.23
C GLY A 178 19.91 0.88 23.24
N GLY A 179 20.81 1.85 23.33
CA GLY A 179 20.86 2.97 22.40
C GLY A 179 21.52 2.63 21.08
N LEU A 180 21.02 3.14 19.94
CA LEU A 180 21.70 2.94 18.66
C LEU A 180 22.86 3.93 18.49
N SER A 181 24.05 3.48 18.91
CA SER A 181 25.30 4.23 18.82
C SER A 181 25.86 4.33 17.39
N VAL A 182 26.62 5.40 17.14
CA VAL A 182 27.37 5.59 15.89
C VAL A 182 28.23 4.38 15.58
N GLY A 183 28.11 3.85 14.36
CA GLY A 183 28.94 2.75 13.86
C GLY A 183 28.39 1.35 14.11
N TYR A 184 27.28 1.21 14.85
CA TYR A 184 26.64 -0.08 15.11
C TYR A 184 25.38 -0.28 14.26
N GLY A 185 25.19 -1.50 13.76
CA GLY A 185 23.93 -1.92 13.14
C GLY A 185 22.83 -2.17 14.19
N ILE A 186 21.56 -2.18 13.76
CA ILE A 186 20.41 -2.41 14.66
C ILE A 186 20.51 -3.79 15.32
N LYS A 187 20.63 -4.86 14.52
CA LYS A 187 20.74 -6.23 15.05
C LYS A 187 22.04 -6.44 15.83
N GLU A 188 23.13 -5.82 15.39
CA GLU A 188 24.42 -5.85 16.10
C GLU A 188 24.29 -5.25 17.50
N THR A 189 23.61 -4.10 17.61
CA THR A 189 23.31 -3.47 18.91
C THR A 189 22.47 -4.42 19.76
N ALA A 190 21.37 -4.98 19.23
CA ALA A 190 20.54 -5.90 20.01
C ALA A 190 21.33 -7.13 20.52
N VAL A 191 22.23 -7.68 19.72
CA VAL A 191 23.09 -8.81 20.11
C VAL A 191 24.09 -8.41 21.20
N LYS A 192 24.73 -7.23 21.06
CA LYS A 192 25.66 -6.68 22.05
C LYS A 192 24.98 -6.49 23.40
N GLU A 193 23.86 -5.78 23.41
CA GLU A 193 23.12 -5.44 24.64
C GLU A 193 22.53 -6.69 25.30
N ALA A 194 22.10 -7.69 24.51
CA ALA A 194 21.66 -8.98 25.02
C ALA A 194 22.75 -9.72 25.81
N ALA A 195 24.00 -9.62 25.34
CA ALA A 195 25.14 -10.21 26.02
C ALA A 195 25.56 -9.41 27.25
N GLU A 196 25.56 -8.08 27.17
CA GLU A 196 26.00 -7.17 28.25
C GLU A 196 24.99 -7.10 29.40
N GLU A 197 23.71 -6.82 29.13
CA GLU A 197 22.72 -6.60 30.18
C GLU A 197 22.21 -7.92 30.78
N ALA A 198 22.05 -8.98 29.97
CA ALA A 198 21.35 -10.19 30.39
C ALA A 198 22.14 -11.51 30.20
N SER A 199 23.41 -11.44 29.78
CA SER A 199 24.26 -12.61 29.54
C SER A 199 23.63 -13.66 28.61
N ILE A 200 22.86 -13.22 27.61
CA ILE A 200 22.19 -14.14 26.69
C ILE A 200 23.25 -14.75 25.76
N PRO A 201 23.44 -16.08 25.75
CA PRO A 201 24.45 -16.74 24.94
C PRO A 201 24.11 -16.66 23.45
N SER A 202 25.15 -16.68 22.61
CA SER A 202 25.02 -16.59 21.14
C SER A 202 24.05 -17.60 20.54
N GLU A 203 23.93 -18.79 21.12
CA GLU A 203 23.01 -19.82 20.66
C GLU A 203 21.53 -19.45 20.85
N LEU A 204 21.20 -18.71 21.92
CA LEU A 204 19.83 -18.22 22.14
C LEU A 204 19.55 -16.97 21.31
N VAL A 205 20.52 -16.05 21.22
CA VAL A 205 20.36 -14.80 20.45
C VAL A 205 20.09 -15.05 18.96
N LYS A 206 20.48 -16.21 18.40
CA LYS A 206 20.14 -16.59 17.02
C LYS A 206 18.62 -16.67 16.77
N ASN A 207 17.82 -16.93 17.82
CA ASN A 207 16.37 -17.04 17.75
C ASN A 207 15.65 -15.69 17.89
N LEU A 208 16.39 -14.57 17.93
CA LEU A 208 15.83 -13.24 18.01
C LEU A 208 14.94 -12.94 16.79
N VAL A 209 13.67 -12.61 17.04
CA VAL A 209 12.68 -12.28 15.99
C VAL A 209 12.40 -10.78 16.01
N SER A 210 12.47 -10.14 14.85
CA SER A 210 12.04 -8.74 14.70
C SER A 210 10.53 -8.64 14.86
N ALA A 211 10.06 -7.81 15.79
CA ALA A 211 8.64 -7.63 16.10
C ALA A 211 8.07 -6.27 15.63
N GLY A 212 8.90 -5.43 15.00
CA GLY A 212 8.50 -4.12 14.48
C GLY A 212 9.20 -2.99 15.22
N CYS A 213 8.51 -1.86 15.41
CA CYS A 213 9.02 -0.76 16.21
C CYS A 213 7.88 0.02 16.87
N VAL A 214 8.18 0.63 18.01
CA VAL A 214 7.32 1.63 18.65
C VAL A 214 7.95 3.01 18.52
N SER A 215 7.13 4.04 18.43
CA SER A 215 7.58 5.42 18.36
C SER A 215 6.70 6.35 19.17
N PHE A 216 7.34 7.23 19.94
CA PHE A 216 6.67 8.15 20.86
C PHE A 216 7.44 9.46 20.97
N PHE A 217 6.76 10.53 21.37
CA PHE A 217 7.37 11.83 21.63
C PHE A 217 7.13 12.29 23.06
N PHE A 218 8.10 11.98 23.92
CA PHE A 218 8.08 12.33 25.33
C PHE A 218 8.88 13.61 25.61
N GLU A 219 8.47 14.37 26.62
CA GLU A 219 9.21 15.50 27.20
C GLU A 219 9.42 15.25 28.68
N SER A 220 10.66 15.48 29.12
CA SER A 220 11.06 15.46 30.52
C SER A 220 11.85 16.74 30.87
N ASP A 221 12.21 16.85 32.14
CA ASP A 221 13.20 17.80 32.67
C ASP A 221 14.54 17.82 31.90
N GLN A 222 14.93 16.70 31.28
CA GLN A 222 16.16 16.56 30.52
C GLN A 222 16.03 17.08 29.07
N GLY A 223 14.79 17.29 28.58
CA GLY A 223 14.52 17.79 27.24
C GLY A 223 13.49 16.95 26.46
N LEU A 224 13.70 16.86 25.16
CA LEU A 224 12.77 16.29 24.18
C LEU A 224 13.23 14.89 23.74
N PHE A 225 12.31 13.93 23.75
CA PHE A 225 12.55 12.52 23.49
C PHE A 225 11.67 12.00 22.34
N PRO A 226 11.94 12.39 21.09
CA PRO A 226 11.37 11.74 19.92
C PRO A 226 12.11 10.42 19.68
N ASN A 227 11.56 9.32 20.20
CA ASN A 227 12.22 8.01 20.22
C ASN A 227 11.52 7.03 19.27
N THR A 228 12.34 6.24 18.57
CA THR A 228 11.91 5.04 17.84
C THR A 228 12.70 3.86 18.37
N GLU A 229 12.02 2.89 18.97
CA GLU A 229 12.65 1.68 19.51
C GLU A 229 12.33 0.51 18.56
N TYR A 230 13.38 -0.13 18.03
CA TYR A 230 13.25 -1.36 17.24
C TYR A 230 13.06 -2.54 18.19
N VAL A 231 11.91 -3.20 18.06
CA VAL A 231 11.49 -4.23 19.01
C VAL A 231 11.83 -5.60 18.48
N PHE A 232 12.43 -6.41 19.33
CA PHE A 232 12.67 -7.82 19.10
C PHE A 232 11.99 -8.65 20.18
N ASP A 233 11.53 -9.84 19.81
CA ASP A 233 11.05 -10.83 20.76
C ASP A 233 12.00 -12.02 20.77
N LEU A 234 12.22 -12.59 21.95
CA LEU A 234 13.06 -13.77 22.14
C LEU A 234 12.39 -14.73 23.11
N GLU A 235 11.98 -15.88 22.61
CA GLU A 235 11.54 -16.98 23.46
C GLU A 235 12.74 -17.62 24.14
N LEU A 236 12.73 -17.65 25.47
CA LEU A 236 13.81 -18.16 26.30
C LEU A 236 13.43 -19.52 26.89
N PRO A 237 14.41 -20.43 27.08
CA PRO A 237 14.20 -21.67 27.82
C PRO A 237 13.71 -21.40 29.25
N LEU A 238 12.89 -22.32 29.78
CA LEU A 238 12.35 -22.22 31.15
C LEU A 238 13.43 -22.20 32.24
N ASP A 239 14.57 -22.83 31.97
CA ASP A 239 15.72 -22.92 32.87
C ASP A 239 16.74 -21.79 32.66
N PHE A 240 16.53 -20.91 31.66
CA PHE A 240 17.36 -19.74 31.48
C PHE A 240 17.02 -18.67 32.53
N VAL A 241 18.04 -18.20 33.22
CA VAL A 241 17.96 -17.08 34.16
C VAL A 241 18.93 -16.00 33.70
N PRO A 242 18.47 -14.80 33.33
CA PRO A 242 19.35 -13.73 32.90
C PRO A 242 20.29 -13.30 34.02
N GLN A 243 21.50 -12.88 33.62
CA GLN A 243 22.53 -12.42 34.54
C GLN A 243 23.14 -11.12 34.01
N ASN A 244 23.34 -10.17 34.91
CA ASN A 244 24.04 -8.94 34.59
C ASN A 244 25.52 -9.23 34.30
N ALA A 245 26.05 -8.83 33.14
CA ALA A 245 27.46 -8.97 32.82
C ALA A 245 28.28 -7.69 33.01
N ASP A 246 27.68 -6.50 32.86
CA ASP A 246 28.39 -5.22 32.74
C ASP A 246 28.17 -4.24 33.92
N GLY A 247 27.28 -4.57 34.85
CA GLY A 247 26.95 -3.74 36.01
C GLY A 247 25.72 -2.83 35.82
N GLU A 248 25.05 -2.90 34.68
CA GLU A 248 23.95 -2.00 34.33
C GLU A 248 22.60 -2.39 34.95
N VAL A 249 22.47 -3.65 35.37
CA VAL A 249 21.24 -4.25 35.88
C VAL A 249 21.34 -4.64 37.36
N GLN A 250 20.38 -4.27 38.19
CA GLN A 250 20.34 -4.66 39.60
C GLN A 250 19.69 -6.03 39.81
N ALA A 251 18.59 -6.30 39.13
CA ALA A 251 17.81 -7.52 39.30
C ALA A 251 16.99 -7.83 38.05
N PHE A 252 16.56 -9.08 37.94
CA PHE A 252 15.61 -9.53 36.92
C PHE A 252 14.40 -10.16 37.60
N GLU A 253 13.23 -10.01 36.98
CA GLU A 253 11.99 -10.62 37.45
C GLU A 253 11.19 -11.17 36.27
N LEU A 254 10.78 -12.44 36.36
CA LEU A 254 9.90 -13.08 35.41
C LEU A 254 8.47 -12.92 35.90
N LEU A 255 7.63 -12.22 35.14
CA LEU A 255 6.24 -11.96 35.51
C LEU A 255 5.25 -12.61 34.53
N PRO A 256 4.16 -13.20 35.01
CA PRO A 256 3.01 -13.50 34.16
C PRO A 256 2.54 -12.23 33.45
N ALA A 257 2.12 -12.33 32.19
CA ALA A 257 1.73 -11.18 31.37
C ALA A 257 0.64 -10.30 32.02
N LYS A 258 -0.28 -10.88 32.81
CA LYS A 258 -1.29 -10.13 33.58
C LYS A 258 -0.67 -9.24 34.67
N GLU A 259 0.36 -9.72 35.36
CA GLU A 259 1.06 -8.94 36.39
C GLU A 259 1.97 -7.89 35.77
N CYS A 260 2.52 -8.17 34.58
CA CYS A 260 3.28 -7.21 33.80
C CYS A 260 2.45 -5.95 33.45
N VAL A 261 1.16 -6.12 33.10
CA VAL A 261 0.22 -5.01 32.90
C VAL A 261 0.12 -4.12 34.14
N GLU A 262 0.03 -4.71 35.33
CA GLU A 262 -0.02 -3.90 36.55
C GLU A 262 1.32 -3.25 36.87
N ARG A 263 2.43 -3.92 36.55
CA ARG A 263 3.79 -3.40 36.76
C ARG A 263 4.04 -2.12 35.96
N VAL A 264 3.59 -2.03 34.71
CA VAL A 264 3.80 -0.83 33.87
C VAL A 264 3.09 0.42 34.40
N PHE A 265 2.08 0.27 35.25
CA PHE A 265 1.40 1.40 35.89
C PHE A 265 2.08 1.92 37.15
N THR A 266 3.08 1.21 37.66
CA THR A 266 3.80 1.64 38.87
C THR A 266 4.68 2.87 38.58
N PRO A 267 4.86 3.78 39.56
CA PRO A 267 5.75 4.93 39.38
C PRO A 267 7.22 4.53 39.20
N ASP A 268 7.56 3.30 39.60
CA ASP A 268 8.89 2.72 39.50
C ASP A 268 9.19 2.12 38.12
N PHE A 269 8.23 2.14 37.19
CA PHE A 269 8.48 1.77 35.80
C PHE A 269 9.00 2.95 34.98
N LYS A 270 10.02 2.71 34.15
CA LYS A 270 10.57 3.72 33.23
C LYS A 270 9.54 4.05 32.15
N THR A 271 9.08 5.30 32.15
CA THR A 271 7.95 5.73 31.30
C THR A 271 8.19 5.52 29.80
N THR A 272 9.43 5.68 29.33
CA THR A 272 9.79 5.49 27.92
C THR A 272 9.90 4.02 27.50
N SER A 273 9.83 3.09 28.44
CA SER A 273 9.89 1.64 28.23
C SER A 273 8.49 1.01 28.19
N CYS A 274 7.49 1.69 28.75
CA CYS A 274 6.09 1.26 28.69
C CYS A 274 5.60 0.94 27.28
N PRO A 275 5.91 1.73 26.23
CA PRO A 275 5.43 1.47 24.87
C PRO A 275 5.77 0.07 24.36
N VAL A 276 7.00 -0.40 24.60
CA VAL A 276 7.48 -1.71 24.13
C VAL A 276 6.71 -2.87 24.79
N VAL A 277 6.48 -2.77 26.10
CA VAL A 277 5.72 -3.79 26.84
C VAL A 277 4.25 -3.80 26.43
N ILE A 278 3.64 -2.63 26.24
CA ILE A 278 2.24 -2.53 25.80
C ILE A 278 2.09 -3.11 24.39
N ASP A 279 3.00 -2.77 23.46
CA ASP A 279 3.05 -3.36 22.12
C ASP A 279 3.15 -4.89 22.17
N PHE A 280 4.06 -5.44 22.98
CA PHE A 280 4.19 -6.88 23.18
C PHE A 280 2.88 -7.52 23.65
N LEU A 281 2.26 -6.93 24.68
CA LEU A 281 0.99 -7.45 25.24
C LEU A 281 -0.17 -7.34 24.25
N ILE A 282 -0.17 -6.37 23.34
CA ILE A 282 -1.13 -6.26 22.24
C ILE A 282 -0.88 -7.36 21.21
N ARG A 283 0.36 -7.54 20.74
CA ARG A 283 0.71 -8.54 19.72
C ARG A 283 0.50 -9.98 20.20
N HIS A 284 0.69 -10.23 21.49
CA HIS A 284 0.35 -11.50 22.14
C HIS A 284 -1.08 -11.56 22.68
N GLY A 285 -1.82 -10.46 22.53
CA GLY A 285 -3.25 -10.40 22.73
C GLY A 285 -3.74 -10.42 24.19
N TYR A 286 -2.89 -10.05 25.13
CA TYR A 286 -3.34 -9.72 26.47
C TYR A 286 -4.13 -8.41 26.52
N ILE A 287 -3.83 -7.47 25.60
CA ILE A 287 -4.59 -6.23 25.40
C ILE A 287 -5.26 -6.31 24.03
N THR A 288 -6.57 -6.08 23.98
CA THR A 288 -7.41 -6.43 22.82
C THR A 288 -8.51 -5.38 22.64
N PRO A 289 -9.09 -5.25 21.43
CA PRO A 289 -10.23 -4.35 21.21
C PRO A 289 -11.44 -4.67 22.11
N GLU A 290 -11.60 -5.94 22.52
CA GLU A 290 -12.70 -6.37 23.39
C GLU A 290 -12.48 -6.01 24.87
N ASN A 291 -11.23 -5.82 25.31
CA ASN A 291 -10.91 -5.56 26.71
C ASN A 291 -10.38 -4.15 27.01
N GLU A 292 -10.08 -3.36 25.97
CA GLU A 292 -9.60 -1.98 26.09
C GLU A 292 -10.39 -1.05 25.16
N PHE A 293 -11.19 -0.17 25.75
CA PHE A 293 -12.09 0.73 25.01
C PHE A 293 -11.33 1.71 24.08
N HIS A 294 -10.16 2.17 24.49
CA HIS A 294 -9.35 3.13 23.73
C HIS A 294 -8.28 2.44 22.86
N PHE A 295 -8.50 1.17 22.49
CA PHE A 295 -7.49 0.32 21.85
C PHE A 295 -6.85 0.98 20.62
N THR A 296 -7.65 1.48 19.68
CA THR A 296 -7.13 2.10 18.44
C THR A 296 -6.30 3.35 18.71
N GLN A 297 -6.72 4.18 19.66
CA GLN A 297 -5.97 5.39 20.04
C GLN A 297 -4.65 5.04 20.74
N ILE A 298 -4.63 3.96 21.52
CA ILE A 298 -3.38 3.45 22.11
C ILE A 298 -2.43 2.99 21.00
N ILE A 299 -2.92 2.24 19.99
CA ILE A 299 -2.11 1.83 18.82
C ILE A 299 -1.51 3.05 18.11
N GLU A 300 -2.31 4.08 17.83
CA GLU A 300 -1.82 5.31 17.20
C GLU A 300 -0.72 5.98 18.02
N LEU A 301 -0.89 6.02 19.34
CA LEU A 301 0.10 6.60 20.27
C LEU A 301 1.35 5.72 20.43
N LEU A 302 1.31 4.43 20.10
CA LEU A 302 2.50 3.58 20.01
C LEU A 302 3.29 3.77 18.71
N HIS A 303 2.72 4.44 17.71
CA HIS A 303 3.31 4.62 16.39
C HIS A 303 3.29 6.08 15.93
N VAL A 304 3.70 7.01 16.80
CA VAL A 304 3.78 8.43 16.47
C VAL A 304 4.69 8.62 15.24
N PRO A 305 4.26 9.36 14.19
CA PRO A 305 4.96 9.43 12.92
C PRO A 305 6.17 10.38 12.95
N LEU A 306 7.16 10.06 13.79
CA LEU A 306 8.38 10.87 14.00
C LEU A 306 9.17 11.11 12.70
N GLN A 307 9.04 10.23 11.71
CA GLN A 307 9.77 10.39 10.44
C GLN A 307 9.25 11.57 9.62
N SER A 308 7.95 11.86 9.68
CA SER A 308 7.30 12.94 8.92
C SER A 308 7.04 14.21 9.74
N LEU A 309 7.33 14.20 11.05
CA LEU A 309 7.07 15.34 11.93
C LEU A 309 7.96 16.56 11.67
N TYR A 310 9.16 16.39 11.13
CA TYR A 310 10.07 17.50 10.82
C TYR A 310 9.89 17.98 9.38
N THR A 311 8.98 18.95 9.21
CA THR A 311 8.47 19.39 7.90
C THR A 311 9.01 20.75 7.43
N TYR A 312 10.00 21.34 8.11
CA TYR A 312 10.46 22.69 7.78
C TYR A 312 10.86 22.87 6.30
N LYS A 313 11.58 21.89 5.72
CA LYS A 313 12.00 21.92 4.31
C LYS A 313 10.82 21.87 3.34
N SER A 314 9.85 20.99 3.58
CA SER A 314 8.67 20.88 2.70
C SER A 314 7.80 22.15 2.78
N LEU A 315 7.67 22.76 3.96
CA LEU A 315 7.01 24.05 4.15
C LEU A 315 7.71 25.19 3.41
N LEU A 316 9.05 25.21 3.42
CA LEU A 316 9.86 26.17 2.66
C LEU A 316 9.58 26.05 1.15
N GLU A 317 9.68 24.84 0.61
CA GLU A 317 9.51 24.58 -0.82
C GLU A 317 8.10 24.92 -1.31
N GLN A 318 7.05 24.57 -0.55
CA GLN A 318 5.67 24.92 -0.88
C GLN A 318 5.46 26.44 -0.96
N LYS A 319 5.99 27.21 0.00
CA LYS A 319 5.89 28.67 -0.02
C LYS A 319 6.72 29.30 -1.14
N GLN A 320 7.90 28.77 -1.46
CA GLN A 320 8.68 29.24 -2.61
C GLN A 320 7.93 29.03 -3.92
N LYS A 321 7.31 27.85 -4.11
CA LYS A 321 6.43 27.57 -5.25
C LYS A 321 5.23 28.54 -5.29
N LEU A 322 4.62 28.85 -4.14
CA LEU A 322 3.54 29.84 -4.06
C LEU A 322 4.00 31.26 -4.43
N LYS A 323 5.18 31.69 -3.97
CA LYS A 323 5.77 33.00 -4.33
C LYS A 323 6.11 33.08 -5.83
N GLN A 324 6.68 32.02 -6.41
CA GLN A 324 6.95 31.94 -7.85
C GLN A 324 5.67 31.93 -8.69
N GLN A 325 4.62 31.22 -8.26
CA GLN A 325 3.31 31.26 -8.92
C GLN A 325 2.67 32.66 -8.88
N GLN A 326 2.81 33.39 -7.78
CA GLN A 326 2.30 34.76 -7.68
C GLN A 326 3.11 35.77 -8.50
N GLN A 327 4.43 35.58 -8.64
CA GLN A 327 5.29 36.44 -9.48
C GLN A 327 5.11 36.20 -10.99
N ASN A 328 4.67 35.00 -11.41
CA ASN A 328 4.45 34.68 -12.82
C ASN A 328 3.04 35.06 -13.34
N GLN A 329 2.08 35.38 -12.46
CA GLN A 329 0.73 35.80 -12.85
C GLN A 329 0.66 37.08 -13.71
N PRO A 330 1.47 38.14 -13.46
CA PRO A 330 1.47 39.35 -14.30
C PRO A 330 2.02 39.10 -15.72
N GLN A 331 3.00 38.19 -15.87
CA GLN A 331 3.61 37.88 -17.17
C GLN A 331 2.67 37.05 -18.06
N GLN A 332 1.87 36.15 -17.49
CA GLN A 332 0.86 35.41 -18.25
C GLN A 332 -0.31 36.30 -18.71
N GLN A 333 -0.69 37.32 -17.93
CA GLN A 333 -1.71 38.30 -18.36
C GLN A 333 -1.22 39.21 -19.50
N GLN A 334 0.07 39.58 -19.53
CA GLN A 334 0.64 40.36 -20.65
C GLN A 334 0.78 39.52 -21.94
N GLN A 335 1.11 38.24 -21.84
CA GLN A 335 1.15 37.35 -23.03
C GLN A 335 -0.24 37.07 -23.61
N GLN A 336 -1.28 36.94 -22.76
CA GLN A 336 -2.67 36.80 -23.25
C GLN A 336 -3.21 38.06 -23.94
N GLN A 337 -2.82 39.27 -23.50
CA GLN A 337 -3.19 40.51 -24.18
C GLN A 337 -2.49 40.69 -25.54
N GLN A 338 -1.24 40.24 -25.68
CA GLN A 338 -0.55 40.29 -26.98
C GLN A 338 -1.16 39.30 -27.99
N GLN A 339 -1.55 38.10 -27.58
CA GLN A 339 -2.18 37.12 -28.49
C GLN A 339 -3.57 37.54 -28.98
N GLN A 340 -4.37 38.25 -28.17
CA GLN A 340 -5.67 38.77 -28.61
C GLN A 340 -5.56 39.93 -29.63
N SER A 341 -4.43 40.65 -29.64
CA SER A 341 -4.19 41.74 -30.61
C SER A 341 -3.82 41.24 -32.02
N SER A 342 -3.26 40.03 -32.13
CA SER A 342 -2.87 39.42 -33.41
C SER A 342 -4.03 38.77 -34.17
N GLN A 343 -5.12 38.40 -33.50
CA GLN A 343 -6.30 37.79 -34.14
C GLN A 343 -7.30 38.79 -34.74
N ARG A 344 -7.16 40.11 -34.47
CA ARG A 344 -8.04 41.14 -35.05
C ARG A 344 -7.55 41.71 -36.39
N ARG A 345 -6.46 41.20 -36.97
CA ARG A 345 -5.98 41.61 -38.30
C ARG A 345 -5.94 40.42 -39.26
N GLY A 346 -7.11 39.94 -39.65
CA GLY A 346 -7.24 38.88 -40.65
C GLY A 346 -8.64 38.82 -41.23
N GLY A 347 -8.97 39.75 -42.13
CA GLY A 347 -10.18 39.64 -42.97
C GLY A 347 -10.79 40.98 -43.33
N SER A 348 -10.44 41.51 -44.51
CA SER A 348 -11.32 42.23 -45.47
C SER A 348 -10.46 42.79 -46.61
N GLY A 349 -10.69 42.30 -47.83
CA GLY A 349 -10.00 42.75 -49.05
C GLY A 349 -10.63 43.99 -49.69
N GLY A 350 -9.81 44.73 -50.43
CA GLY A 350 -10.22 45.83 -51.31
C GLY A 350 -9.04 46.36 -52.13
N MET A 351 -9.22 46.48 -53.45
CA MET A 351 -8.24 46.62 -54.53
C MET A 351 -7.59 48.05 -54.69
N PRO A 352 -6.67 48.30 -55.65
CA PRO A 352 -5.45 49.10 -55.46
C PRO A 352 -5.49 50.53 -56.02
N SER A 353 -4.59 51.41 -55.57
CA SER A 353 -3.80 52.33 -56.43
C SER A 353 -2.88 53.29 -55.66
N LYS A 354 -1.62 53.35 -56.14
CA LYS A 354 -0.69 54.49 -56.33
C LYS A 354 -0.32 55.49 -55.21
N GLN A 355 1.00 55.55 -55.02
CA GLN A 355 1.90 56.73 -54.96
C GLN A 355 2.15 57.50 -53.65
N ASP A 356 3.45 57.50 -53.32
CA ASP A 356 4.34 58.60 -52.93
C ASP A 356 4.25 59.30 -51.55
N ASP A 357 5.36 59.13 -50.82
CA ASP A 357 6.18 60.13 -50.11
C ASP A 357 5.80 60.77 -48.75
N LYS A 358 6.83 60.69 -47.87
CA LYS A 358 7.33 61.69 -46.88
C LYS A 358 6.82 61.74 -45.42
N MET A 359 7.79 61.44 -44.55
CA MET A 359 8.36 62.24 -43.44
C MET A 359 7.56 62.62 -42.17
N GLN A 360 8.19 62.25 -41.04
CA GLN A 360 8.53 63.04 -39.82
C GLN A 360 7.48 63.43 -38.75
N SER A 361 7.83 63.02 -37.52
CA SER A 361 7.75 63.78 -36.25
C SER A 361 6.33 64.04 -35.70
N SER A 362 6.04 64.31 -34.43
CA SER A 362 6.79 64.57 -33.20
C SER A 362 5.79 64.67 -32.03
N LEU A 363 6.31 64.48 -30.81
CA LEU A 363 6.02 65.24 -29.58
C LEU A 363 4.63 65.23 -28.90
N SER A 364 4.71 64.81 -27.63
CA SER A 364 4.17 65.47 -26.42
C SER A 364 2.67 65.33 -26.13
N GLY A 365 2.20 65.26 -24.89
CA GLY A 365 2.79 65.41 -23.56
C GLY A 365 1.69 65.87 -22.60
N SER A 366 1.80 65.53 -21.30
CA SER A 366 1.08 66.15 -20.17
C SER A 366 -0.45 66.00 -20.12
N MET A 367 -1.18 66.04 -18.99
CA MET A 367 -0.97 65.98 -17.54
C MET A 367 -2.37 66.30 -16.95
N TYR A 368 -2.66 65.82 -15.72
CA TYR A 368 -3.66 66.41 -14.77
C TYR A 368 -5.16 66.31 -15.16
N ASP A 369 -6.14 66.23 -14.25
CA ASP A 369 -6.26 65.99 -12.80
C ASP A 369 -7.78 65.88 -12.50
N LYS A 370 -8.13 65.30 -11.35
CA LYS A 370 -9.29 65.64 -10.48
C LYS A 370 -10.77 65.51 -10.94
N SER A 371 -11.39 64.47 -10.37
CA SER A 371 -12.44 64.52 -9.32
C SER A 371 -13.84 65.16 -9.54
N ASN A 372 -14.85 64.35 -9.17
CA ASN A 372 -16.03 64.64 -8.33
C ASN A 372 -17.32 65.27 -8.93
N ARG A 373 -18.45 64.51 -8.91
CA ARG A 373 -19.71 64.76 -8.15
C ARG A 373 -21.03 64.28 -8.83
N LEU A 374 -21.80 63.51 -8.04
CA LEU A 374 -23.25 63.58 -7.71
C LEU A 374 -24.39 63.61 -8.75
N GLY A 375 -25.38 62.71 -8.50
CA GLY A 375 -26.84 62.91 -8.61
C GLY A 375 -27.49 62.55 -9.96
N ASN A 376 -28.75 62.11 -10.11
CA ASN A 376 -29.89 61.87 -9.22
C ASN A 376 -31.09 61.34 -10.08
N TYR A 377 -32.13 60.75 -9.45
CA TYR A 377 -33.52 60.48 -9.93
C TYR A 377 -33.76 59.54 -11.15
N GLY A 378 -34.65 58.53 -11.11
CA GLY A 378 -36.12 58.52 -10.88
C GLY A 378 -36.82 58.26 -12.24
N GLY A 379 -37.91 57.54 -12.47
CA GLY A 379 -38.92 56.78 -11.73
C GLY A 379 -40.08 56.40 -12.71
N GLY A 380 -41.00 55.52 -12.29
CA GLY A 380 -42.34 55.29 -12.88
C GLY A 380 -42.43 54.33 -14.08
N GLY A 381 -43.44 53.47 -14.27
CA GLY A 381 -44.71 53.21 -13.58
C GLY A 381 -45.76 52.68 -14.57
N ASN A 382 -46.63 51.75 -14.12
CA ASN A 382 -47.98 51.39 -14.62
C ASN A 382 -48.13 50.73 -16.02
N VAL A 383 -49.15 49.91 -16.38
CA VAL A 383 -50.37 49.31 -15.77
C VAL A 383 -51.00 48.30 -16.77
N GLY A 384 -51.75 47.31 -16.26
CA GLY A 384 -52.91 46.64 -16.91
C GLY A 384 -52.59 45.37 -17.71
N GLY A 385 -53.09 44.16 -17.40
CA GLY A 385 -54.49 43.74 -17.15
C GLY A 385 -55.17 43.47 -18.50
N GLY A 386 -55.80 42.36 -18.86
CA GLY A 386 -56.21 41.07 -18.30
C GLY A 386 -57.16 40.45 -19.36
N GLY A 387 -57.43 39.14 -19.37
CA GLY A 387 -58.51 38.58 -20.21
C GLY A 387 -58.28 37.15 -20.73
N ASN A 388 -59.37 36.41 -20.87
CA ASN A 388 -59.50 34.96 -20.65
C ASN A 388 -60.09 34.23 -21.89
N GLN A 389 -60.00 32.89 -21.88
CA GLN A 389 -60.76 31.86 -22.63
C GLN A 389 -60.43 31.53 -24.11
N GLY A 390 -60.41 30.21 -24.42
CA GLY A 390 -60.86 29.72 -25.74
C GLY A 390 -60.19 28.49 -26.40
N ASN A 391 -60.26 27.31 -25.77
CA ASN A 391 -60.69 26.00 -26.32
C ASN A 391 -60.22 25.41 -27.70
N GLN A 392 -60.04 24.06 -27.67
CA GLN A 392 -60.08 23.02 -28.74
C GLN A 392 -58.81 22.71 -29.54
N ARG A 393 -58.51 21.48 -29.99
CA ARG A 393 -58.89 20.04 -29.75
C ARG A 393 -58.03 19.25 -30.77
N HIS A 394 -57.49 18.08 -30.42
CA HIS A 394 -57.46 16.89 -31.29
C HIS A 394 -57.20 15.62 -30.45
N TYR A 395 -57.84 14.52 -30.86
CA TYR A 395 -58.03 13.25 -30.16
C TYR A 395 -57.65 12.08 -31.09
N PHE A 396 -57.43 10.88 -30.50
CA PHE A 396 -57.27 9.51 -31.07
C PHE A 396 -55.83 9.07 -31.49
N GLN A 397 -55.30 7.85 -31.22
CA GLN A 397 -55.82 6.57 -30.68
C GLN A 397 -54.68 5.62 -30.23
N LYS A 398 -55.03 4.65 -29.37
CA LYS A 398 -54.25 3.52 -28.80
C LYS A 398 -53.57 2.58 -29.80
N SER A 399 -52.53 1.87 -29.34
CA SER A 399 -52.28 0.45 -29.68
C SER A 399 -51.84 -0.35 -28.46
N GLN A 400 -52.68 -1.34 -28.10
CA GLN A 400 -52.41 -2.43 -27.17
C GLN A 400 -51.65 -3.54 -27.90
N LYS A 401 -50.49 -3.94 -27.39
CA LYS A 401 -49.89 -5.27 -27.57
C LYS A 401 -48.87 -5.46 -26.45
N SER A 402 -48.82 -6.67 -25.88
CA SER A 402 -48.02 -7.09 -24.71
C SER A 402 -48.73 -7.05 -23.34
N GLN A 403 -50.01 -7.43 -23.30
CA GLN A 403 -50.62 -8.12 -22.16
C GLN A 403 -51.22 -9.43 -22.68
N GLN A 404 -50.35 -10.42 -22.93
CA GLN A 404 -50.81 -11.75 -23.32
C GLN A 404 -49.72 -12.81 -23.12
N PHE A 405 -49.09 -12.86 -21.95
CA PHE A 405 -48.29 -14.02 -21.50
C PHE A 405 -48.23 -14.04 -19.96
N MET A 406 -49.38 -14.00 -19.30
CA MET A 406 -49.49 -14.31 -17.87
C MET A 406 -50.94 -14.74 -17.58
N GLN A 407 -51.24 -16.01 -17.90
CA GLN A 407 -52.30 -16.83 -17.32
C GLN A 407 -52.39 -18.13 -18.12
N GLN A 408 -51.55 -19.11 -17.74
CA GLN A 408 -51.79 -20.55 -17.87
C GLN A 408 -50.48 -21.27 -17.52
N HIS A 409 -50.28 -21.57 -16.25
CA HIS A 409 -49.70 -22.82 -15.76
C HIS A 409 -49.73 -22.83 -14.23
N ASP A 410 -50.96 -22.82 -13.69
CA ASP A 410 -51.23 -23.32 -12.35
C ASP A 410 -52.11 -24.55 -12.54
N GLN A 411 -51.49 -25.74 -12.48
CA GLN A 411 -52.08 -27.03 -12.10
C GLN A 411 -51.09 -28.16 -12.42
N GLN A 412 -50.35 -28.62 -11.41
CA GLN A 412 -50.17 -30.06 -11.16
C GLN A 412 -49.69 -30.27 -9.72
N LYS A 413 -50.65 -30.59 -8.87
CA LYS A 413 -50.44 -31.28 -7.60
C LYS A 413 -49.81 -32.65 -7.89
N LEU A 414 -48.69 -32.97 -7.25
CA LEU A 414 -48.33 -34.35 -6.95
C LEU A 414 -48.19 -34.50 -5.43
N ASN A 415 -49.19 -35.18 -4.88
CA ASN A 415 -49.22 -35.74 -3.53
C ASN A 415 -48.02 -36.67 -3.33
N ILE A 416 -47.27 -36.48 -2.26
CA ILE A 416 -46.50 -37.57 -1.65
C ILE A 416 -47.10 -37.82 -0.26
N ASP A 417 -47.53 -39.06 -0.08
CA ASP A 417 -48.32 -39.61 1.01
C ASP A 417 -47.42 -39.88 2.24
N LEU A 418 -47.67 -39.17 3.34
CA LEU A 418 -46.91 -39.22 4.60
C LEU A 418 -47.08 -40.53 5.39
N ASN A 419 -47.85 -41.50 4.91
CA ASN A 419 -48.10 -42.78 5.59
C ASN A 419 -47.40 -44.00 4.99
N LYS A 420 -46.45 -43.82 4.06
CA LYS A 420 -45.79 -44.92 3.33
C LYS A 420 -44.29 -45.09 3.54
N LEU A 421 -43.74 -44.74 4.69
CA LEU A 421 -42.40 -45.18 5.08
C LEU A 421 -42.39 -45.64 6.54
N LYS A 422 -42.61 -46.94 6.75
CA LYS A 422 -42.36 -47.63 8.03
C LYS A 422 -41.06 -48.43 7.93
N PHE A 423 -40.31 -48.36 9.03
CA PHE A 423 -38.97 -48.85 9.33
C PHE A 423 -38.80 -50.38 9.31
N THR A 424 -37.56 -50.83 9.09
CA THR A 424 -36.97 -51.96 9.81
C THR A 424 -35.52 -51.65 10.22
N SER A 425 -35.17 -52.13 11.42
CA SER A 425 -33.94 -51.98 12.20
C SER A 425 -32.96 -53.14 11.93
N ASP A 426 -31.73 -53.00 12.43
CA ASP A 426 -30.65 -54.00 12.65
C ASP A 426 -29.50 -53.88 11.62
N GLU A 427 -28.19 -53.73 11.90
CA GLU A 427 -27.28 -53.76 13.07
C GLU A 427 -26.05 -52.85 12.74
N VAL A 428 -25.65 -51.86 13.55
CA VAL A 428 -24.62 -51.83 14.62
C VAL A 428 -23.13 -51.67 14.20
N THR A 429 -22.57 -50.53 14.64
CA THR A 429 -21.17 -50.11 14.91
C THR A 429 -20.18 -49.78 13.78
N GLN A 430 -19.96 -48.47 13.56
CA GLN A 430 -18.65 -47.81 13.77
C GLN A 430 -18.81 -46.29 13.95
N LYS A 431 -17.99 -45.73 14.85
CA LYS A 431 -18.14 -44.42 15.51
C LYS A 431 -18.00 -43.23 14.56
N LEU A 432 -19.02 -42.37 14.56
CA LEU A 432 -18.93 -40.95 14.17
C LEU A 432 -18.40 -40.12 15.35
N GLY A 433 -17.40 -39.28 15.09
CA GLY A 433 -17.04 -38.14 15.93
C GLY A 433 -17.82 -36.88 15.52
N PRO A 434 -18.00 -35.88 16.41
CA PRO A 434 -18.80 -34.70 16.08
C PRO A 434 -18.00 -33.62 15.32
N GLN A 435 -18.65 -33.09 14.28
CA GLN A 435 -18.63 -31.70 13.79
C GLN A 435 -18.94 -30.69 14.93
N THR A 436 -18.69 -29.38 14.93
CA THR A 436 -18.23 -28.30 14.01
C THR A 436 -17.99 -27.04 14.88
N SER A 437 -17.46 -25.94 14.28
CA SER A 437 -17.47 -24.54 14.80
C SER A 437 -16.30 -24.18 15.75
N SER A 438 -15.66 -23.00 15.75
CA SER A 438 -15.90 -21.68 15.13
C SER A 438 -14.62 -20.83 15.22
N TYR A 439 -14.59 -19.79 14.38
CA TYR A 439 -13.82 -18.55 14.49
C TYR A 439 -13.63 -17.99 15.91
N TYR A 440 -12.50 -17.29 16.09
CA TYR A 440 -12.08 -16.45 17.22
C TYR A 440 -12.33 -17.00 18.63
N GLN A 441 -11.26 -17.48 19.27
CA GLN A 441 -11.04 -17.19 20.69
C GLN A 441 -9.61 -17.54 21.17
N TRP A 442 -9.00 -16.52 21.79
CA TRP A 442 -8.01 -16.54 22.87
C TRP A 442 -7.56 -17.93 23.38
N ARG A 443 -6.29 -18.28 23.12
CA ARG A 443 -5.65 -19.41 23.81
C ARG A 443 -5.20 -18.98 25.21
N SER A 444 -6.02 -19.33 26.21
CA SER A 444 -5.59 -19.44 27.61
C SER A 444 -5.16 -20.88 27.91
N SER A 445 -3.94 -21.06 28.41
CA SER A 445 -3.44 -22.35 28.91
C SER A 445 -3.30 -22.31 30.43
N GLY A 446 -3.90 -23.28 31.12
CA GLY A 446 -3.67 -23.54 32.54
C GLY A 446 -4.58 -24.66 33.06
N ARG A 447 -4.03 -25.86 33.32
CA ARG A 447 -4.71 -26.95 34.04
C ARG A 447 -3.96 -27.25 35.33
N TYR A 448 -4.65 -27.13 36.46
CA TYR A 448 -4.39 -27.88 37.70
C TYR A 448 -5.63 -28.74 38.00
N PRO A 449 -5.50 -30.02 38.45
CA PRO A 449 -6.64 -30.83 38.84
C PRO A 449 -6.72 -31.01 40.37
N THR A 450 -7.94 -30.92 40.91
CA THR A 450 -8.29 -31.43 42.25
C THR A 450 -9.54 -32.31 42.19
N ASN A 451 -9.37 -33.54 42.69
CA ASN A 451 -10.29 -34.44 43.39
C ASN A 451 -11.68 -34.78 42.81
N ALA A 452 -11.89 -36.08 42.56
CA ALA A 452 -12.73 -36.93 43.43
C ALA A 452 -12.62 -38.43 43.05
N THR A 453 -12.25 -39.26 44.03
CA THR A 453 -12.73 -40.63 44.40
C THR A 453 -13.37 -41.51 43.30
N VAL A 454 -12.97 -42.77 43.06
CA VAL A 454 -13.24 -43.96 43.91
C VAL A 454 -12.39 -45.18 43.46
N SER A 455 -12.01 -46.01 44.45
CA SER A 455 -11.63 -47.44 44.45
C SER A 455 -10.35 -47.93 43.77
N SER A 456 -9.35 -48.18 44.61
CA SER A 456 -8.18 -49.03 44.43
C SER A 456 -8.51 -50.52 44.56
N ASN A 457 -7.98 -51.35 43.65
CA ASN A 457 -7.59 -52.75 43.91
C ASN A 457 -6.36 -53.08 43.03
N THR A 458 -5.18 -53.16 43.66
CA THR A 458 -3.99 -53.92 43.22
C THR A 458 -4.27 -55.44 43.29
N PRO A 459 -3.46 -56.39 42.72
CA PRO A 459 -1.98 -56.37 42.54
C PRO A 459 -1.45 -56.95 41.19
N ALA A 460 -0.34 -56.45 40.64
CA ALA A 460 1.05 -56.94 40.72
C ALA A 460 1.52 -57.97 39.66
N SER A 461 2.80 -57.79 39.26
CA SER A 461 3.76 -58.81 38.78
C SER A 461 3.60 -59.24 37.29
N LEU A 462 4.60 -59.54 36.43
CA LEU A 462 6.00 -59.99 36.48
C LEU A 462 6.66 -59.84 35.07
N ILE A 463 8.01 -59.69 35.00
CA ILE A 463 8.98 -60.44 34.14
C ILE A 463 8.85 -60.32 32.59
N SER A 464 9.85 -60.24 31.70
CA SER A 464 11.33 -60.37 31.64
C SER A 464 11.78 -59.76 30.29
N LEU A 465 12.91 -59.05 30.19
CA LEU A 465 14.26 -59.51 29.80
C LEU A 465 14.44 -60.11 28.39
N ASN A 466 15.39 -59.49 27.66
CA ASN A 466 16.47 -60.04 26.81
C ASN A 466 16.54 -59.39 25.40
N THR A 467 17.54 -58.52 25.12
CA THR A 467 18.95 -58.78 24.72
C THR A 467 19.04 -59.55 23.39
N VAL A 468 19.91 -59.31 22.39
CA VAL A 468 21.17 -58.55 22.21
C VAL A 468 21.47 -58.67 20.69
N SER A 469 21.70 -57.55 20.00
CA SER A 469 22.96 -57.14 19.36
C SER A 469 23.36 -57.74 18.00
N SER A 470 23.83 -56.82 17.14
CA SER A 470 25.05 -56.90 16.30
C SER A 470 24.99 -57.81 15.04
N ASN A 471 25.60 -57.54 13.89
CA ASN A 471 26.50 -56.47 13.44
C ASN A 471 26.76 -56.66 11.92
N VAL A 472 27.16 -55.58 11.25
CA VAL A 472 28.31 -55.50 10.30
C VAL A 472 28.15 -55.92 8.82
N ASN A 473 28.41 -54.89 7.96
CA ASN A 473 29.15 -54.84 6.68
C ASN A 473 28.69 -55.69 5.48
N ALA A 474 28.95 -55.34 4.22
CA ALA A 474 29.39 -54.13 3.51
C ALA A 474 29.34 -54.47 2.01
N SER A 475 29.33 -53.42 1.18
CA SER A 475 29.99 -53.31 -0.13
C SER A 475 29.45 -54.06 -1.37
N ASN A 476 29.30 -53.22 -2.40
CA ASN A 476 29.78 -53.38 -3.79
C ASN A 476 28.86 -53.92 -4.90
N SER A 477 28.67 -52.99 -5.84
CA SER A 477 29.04 -53.08 -7.27
C SER A 477 28.02 -53.61 -8.30
N SER A 478 27.63 -52.64 -9.14
CA SER A 478 27.70 -52.65 -10.61
C SER A 478 26.83 -53.59 -11.44
N GLY A 479 25.95 -52.94 -12.24
CA GLY A 479 25.92 -53.08 -13.70
C GLY A 479 25.05 -54.20 -14.29
N PHE A 480 24.08 -53.84 -15.13
CA PHE A 480 24.13 -54.08 -16.58
C PHE A 480 22.84 -53.65 -17.30
N LYS A 481 23.03 -53.18 -18.54
CA LYS A 481 22.05 -52.80 -19.57
C LYS A 481 21.20 -53.99 -20.06
N ARG A 482 19.98 -53.69 -20.53
CA ARG A 482 19.40 -53.97 -21.89
C ARG A 482 17.87 -53.82 -21.83
N GLN A 483 17.25 -52.88 -22.56
CA GLN A 483 16.82 -52.92 -23.98
C GLN A 483 15.58 -53.78 -24.25
N SER A 484 14.58 -53.12 -24.88
CA SER A 484 13.59 -53.65 -25.85
C SER A 484 12.51 -54.59 -25.27
N SER A 485 11.20 -54.53 -25.58
CA SER A 485 10.49 -54.09 -26.78
C SER A 485 8.97 -54.09 -26.51
N VAL A 486 8.27 -53.14 -27.15
CA VAL A 486 7.05 -53.30 -27.98
C VAL A 486 5.98 -54.31 -27.55
N LEU A 487 4.75 -53.81 -27.32
CA LEU A 487 3.48 -54.33 -27.88
C LEU A 487 2.30 -53.39 -27.49
N GLY A 488 1.67 -52.77 -28.48
CA GLY A 488 0.21 -52.46 -28.47
C GLY A 488 -0.48 -53.39 -29.49
N PRO A 489 -1.74 -53.17 -29.93
CA PRO A 489 -2.77 -52.18 -29.52
C PRO A 489 -4.19 -52.80 -29.37
N THR A 490 -5.24 -51.97 -29.13
CA THR A 490 -6.66 -52.00 -29.61
C THR A 490 -7.63 -51.35 -28.58
N THR A 491 -8.07 -50.09 -28.72
CA THR A 491 -9.20 -49.48 -29.51
C THR A 491 -10.60 -49.52 -28.88
N ALA A 492 -11.15 -48.31 -28.58
CA ALA A 492 -12.52 -47.79 -28.91
C ALA A 492 -12.93 -46.68 -27.89
N ALA A 493 -13.00 -45.40 -28.30
CA ALA A 493 -14.22 -44.61 -28.61
C ALA A 493 -15.07 -44.25 -27.36
N SER A 494 -15.53 -43.01 -27.08
CA SER A 494 -15.96 -41.90 -27.93
C SER A 494 -16.20 -40.59 -27.17
N SER A 495 -16.24 -39.49 -27.94
CA SER A 495 -17.05 -38.25 -27.83
C SER A 495 -16.80 -37.20 -26.73
N SER A 496 -16.27 -36.04 -27.16
CA SER A 496 -16.39 -34.72 -26.52
C SER A 496 -17.02 -33.73 -27.52
N PRO A 497 -17.84 -32.76 -27.07
CA PRO A 497 -18.30 -31.65 -27.91
C PRO A 497 -17.33 -30.45 -27.86
N MET A 498 -17.27 -29.74 -29.00
CA MET A 498 -16.43 -28.59 -29.33
C MET A 498 -16.87 -27.28 -28.66
N PHE A 499 -15.92 -26.37 -28.39
CA PHE A 499 -16.07 -24.92 -28.66
C PHE A 499 -14.73 -24.25 -29.04
N ASN A 500 -14.75 -23.64 -30.23
CA ASN A 500 -13.85 -22.76 -31.01
C ASN A 500 -12.50 -22.26 -30.45
N ASN A 501 -11.42 -22.72 -31.10
CA ASN A 501 -10.16 -21.99 -31.28
C ASN A 501 -10.20 -21.16 -32.57
N ARG A 502 -9.72 -19.91 -32.51
CA ARG A 502 -9.52 -19.03 -33.66
C ARG A 502 -8.03 -18.69 -33.79
N PHE A 503 -7.29 -19.50 -34.56
CA PHE A 503 -6.18 -19.07 -35.43
C PHE A 503 -5.79 -20.29 -36.29
N GLN A 504 -6.13 -20.24 -37.58
CA GLN A 504 -5.77 -21.25 -38.58
C GLN A 504 -4.41 -20.88 -39.18
N GLU A 505 -3.48 -21.82 -39.09
CA GLU A 505 -2.27 -21.92 -39.91
C GLU A 505 -2.65 -22.23 -41.37
N LEU A 506 -1.93 -21.61 -42.30
CA LEU A 506 -1.90 -22.02 -43.70
C LEU A 506 -0.62 -22.82 -43.92
N ASP A 507 -0.81 -24.13 -44.11
CA ASP A 507 0.17 -25.11 -44.54
C ASP A 507 0.96 -24.68 -45.79
N ARG A 508 2.25 -25.02 -45.82
CA ARG A 508 2.93 -25.40 -47.06
C ARG A 508 3.73 -26.69 -46.86
N GLN A 509 3.33 -27.68 -47.66
CA GLN A 509 3.90 -29.00 -47.83
C GLN A 509 5.28 -28.99 -48.52
N ASP A 510 6.11 -29.95 -48.12
CA ASP A 510 7.34 -30.40 -48.78
C ASP A 510 7.11 -30.84 -50.23
N LYS A 511 8.03 -30.45 -51.14
CA LYS A 511 8.39 -31.20 -52.35
C LYS A 511 9.88 -31.03 -52.71
N MET A 512 10.49 -32.17 -53.02
CA MET A 512 11.87 -32.42 -53.50
C MET A 512 12.17 -31.85 -54.91
N TYR A 513 13.47 -31.89 -55.29
CA TYR A 513 14.21 -31.66 -56.56
C TYR A 513 15.16 -30.44 -56.47
N ASP A 514 16.38 -30.34 -57.02
CA ASP A 514 17.37 -31.16 -57.76
C ASP A 514 18.53 -30.16 -58.07
N PRO A 515 19.82 -30.55 -58.17
CA PRO A 515 20.93 -29.61 -58.27
C PRO A 515 21.31 -29.33 -59.74
N ASN A 516 21.19 -28.08 -60.17
CA ASN A 516 21.97 -27.39 -61.22
C ASN A 516 21.09 -26.35 -61.94
N ALA A 517 21.42 -25.07 -61.78
CA ALA A 517 21.54 -24.12 -62.89
C ALA A 517 21.83 -22.72 -62.35
N SER A 518 23.03 -22.27 -62.70
CA SER A 518 23.53 -20.90 -62.74
C SER A 518 22.52 -19.82 -63.13
N GLY A 519 22.57 -18.69 -62.43
CA GLY A 519 21.90 -17.44 -62.81
C GLY A 519 22.31 -16.31 -61.89
N SER A 520 23.38 -15.62 -62.26
CA SER A 520 24.03 -14.53 -61.54
C SER A 520 23.13 -13.33 -61.21
N SER A 521 23.13 -12.93 -59.93
CA SER A 521 23.26 -11.53 -59.54
C SER A 521 23.87 -11.47 -58.13
N SER A 522 25.13 -11.04 -58.09
CA SER A 522 25.97 -10.94 -56.89
C SER A 522 25.38 -10.06 -55.78
N PRO A 523 25.85 -10.25 -54.53
CA PRO A 523 25.21 -9.78 -53.32
C PRO A 523 25.57 -8.33 -53.00
N GLN A 524 24.64 -7.58 -52.40
CA GLN A 524 25.03 -6.46 -51.55
C GLN A 524 25.30 -7.00 -50.16
N GLU A 525 26.58 -6.95 -49.83
CA GLU A 525 27.22 -7.33 -48.59
C GLU A 525 26.51 -6.78 -47.36
N GLN A 526 26.50 -7.63 -46.32
CA GLN A 526 26.35 -7.25 -44.94
C GLN A 526 27.33 -6.11 -44.63
N LYS A 527 26.81 -4.94 -44.26
CA LYS A 527 27.61 -3.90 -43.60
C LYS A 527 27.88 -4.36 -42.17
N GLU A 528 28.98 -5.07 -41.97
CA GLU A 528 29.70 -5.01 -40.70
C GLU A 528 30.48 -3.69 -40.61
N CYS A 529 30.58 -3.21 -39.37
CA CYS A 529 31.39 -2.08 -38.88
C CYS A 529 30.84 -0.66 -39.12
N SER A 530 30.08 -0.19 -38.13
CA SER A 530 30.31 1.15 -37.58
C SER A 530 30.79 0.99 -36.14
N ASP A 531 31.99 1.49 -35.84
CA ASP A 531 32.55 1.64 -34.50
C ASP A 531 31.75 2.68 -33.69
N GLN A 532 30.52 2.32 -33.31
CA GLN A 532 29.73 3.07 -32.33
C GLN A 532 29.92 2.40 -30.97
N PRO A 533 30.38 3.13 -29.94
CA PRO A 533 30.63 2.56 -28.62
C PRO A 533 29.33 2.06 -27.96
N ASP A 534 29.48 1.17 -26.99
CA ASP A 534 28.39 0.77 -26.10
C ASP A 534 27.76 2.02 -25.47
N LEU A 535 26.43 2.01 -25.30
CA LEU A 535 25.73 3.12 -24.64
C LEU A 535 26.30 3.28 -23.23
N ASN A 536 26.69 4.50 -22.88
CA ASN A 536 27.16 4.75 -21.52
C ASN A 536 25.96 4.76 -20.53
N LYS A 537 26.23 4.51 -19.25
CA LYS A 537 25.18 4.47 -18.21
C LYS A 537 24.31 5.73 -18.18
N SER A 538 24.87 6.90 -18.49
CA SER A 538 24.13 8.17 -18.51
C SER A 538 23.17 8.27 -19.69
N GLU A 539 23.51 7.74 -20.86
CA GLU A 539 22.66 7.68 -22.04
C GLU A 539 21.51 6.70 -21.83
N CYS A 540 21.78 5.49 -21.31
CA CYS A 540 20.74 4.53 -20.93
C CYS A 540 19.77 5.13 -19.91
N GLN A 541 20.29 5.84 -18.91
CA GLN A 541 19.47 6.48 -17.88
C GLN A 541 18.59 7.62 -18.44
N LYS A 542 19.13 8.46 -19.33
CA LYS A 542 18.36 9.53 -19.98
C LYS A 542 17.23 8.97 -20.82
N TRP A 543 17.53 7.95 -21.62
CA TRP A 543 16.54 7.27 -22.46
C TRP A 543 15.40 6.68 -21.63
N LEU A 544 15.72 5.93 -20.58
CA LEU A 544 14.73 5.32 -19.69
C LEU A 544 13.88 6.37 -18.98
N ASN A 545 14.51 7.40 -18.40
CA ASN A 545 13.78 8.41 -17.63
C ASN A 545 12.82 9.22 -18.51
N GLN A 546 13.21 9.58 -19.72
CA GLN A 546 12.34 10.33 -20.64
C GLN A 546 11.06 9.54 -20.95
N LEU A 547 11.19 8.29 -21.41
CA LEU A 547 10.03 7.47 -21.79
C LEU A 547 9.16 7.08 -20.59
N ILE A 548 9.77 6.86 -19.42
CA ILE A 548 9.04 6.50 -18.21
C ILE A 548 8.29 7.72 -17.64
N GLU A 549 8.88 8.91 -17.63
CA GLU A 549 8.21 10.13 -17.20
C GLU A 549 7.02 10.46 -18.12
N GLU A 550 7.21 10.38 -19.43
CA GLU A 550 6.13 10.60 -20.40
C GLU A 550 4.98 9.59 -20.27
N LEU A 551 5.29 8.30 -20.02
CA LEU A 551 4.27 7.28 -19.79
C LEU A 551 3.51 7.52 -18.48
N LEU A 552 4.20 7.90 -17.41
CA LEU A 552 3.57 8.19 -16.12
C LEU A 552 2.70 9.45 -16.18
N ASP A 553 3.11 10.48 -16.93
CA ASP A 553 2.35 11.70 -17.17
C ASP A 553 1.13 11.45 -18.06
N ALA A 554 1.26 10.59 -19.08
CA ALA A 554 0.14 10.18 -19.93
C ALA A 554 -0.94 9.40 -19.15
N GLY A 555 -0.54 8.55 -18.20
CA GLY A 555 -1.45 7.80 -17.33
C GLY A 555 -2.31 8.66 -16.39
N CYS A 556 -1.94 9.93 -16.18
CA CYS A 556 -2.71 10.87 -15.36
C CYS A 556 -3.81 11.62 -16.13
N SER A 557 -3.84 11.53 -17.47
CA SER A 557 -4.79 12.25 -18.32
C SER A 557 -5.83 11.29 -18.92
N ARG A 558 -7.03 11.22 -18.33
CA ARG A 558 -8.19 10.38 -18.77
C ARG A 558 -8.81 10.79 -20.14
N SER A 559 -8.07 11.46 -21.02
CA SER A 559 -8.53 11.75 -22.37
C SER A 559 -8.17 10.62 -23.32
N ASN A 560 -9.17 9.94 -23.87
CA ASN A 560 -9.11 8.87 -24.88
C ASN A 560 -8.44 9.25 -26.22
N GLY A 561 -7.50 10.19 -26.24
CA GLY A 561 -6.76 10.64 -27.43
C GLY A 561 -5.25 10.79 -27.25
N ALA A 562 -4.69 10.58 -26.05
CA ALA A 562 -3.24 10.72 -25.79
C ALA A 562 -2.43 9.42 -25.96
N ASN A 563 -3.08 8.30 -26.27
CA ASN A 563 -2.49 6.96 -26.24
C ASN A 563 -1.41 6.65 -27.28
N SER A 564 -0.88 7.60 -28.06
CA SER A 564 0.03 7.28 -29.19
C SER A 564 1.35 8.04 -29.26
N SER A 565 1.62 9.07 -28.43
CA SER A 565 2.89 9.81 -28.55
C SER A 565 4.09 9.01 -28.03
N TRP A 566 4.05 8.58 -26.77
CA TRP A 566 5.14 7.84 -26.13
C TRP A 566 5.37 6.46 -26.80
N GLN A 567 4.30 5.85 -27.32
CA GLN A 567 4.35 4.56 -28.03
C GLN A 567 5.17 4.68 -29.31
N GLN A 568 4.89 5.71 -30.11
CA GLN A 568 5.61 5.96 -31.35
C GLN A 568 7.05 6.40 -31.08
N GLU A 569 7.28 7.21 -30.04
CA GLU A 569 8.62 7.64 -29.63
C GLU A 569 9.48 6.47 -29.16
N ALA A 570 8.95 5.60 -28.30
CA ALA A 570 9.64 4.39 -27.85
C ALA A 570 10.04 3.48 -29.03
N VAL A 571 9.14 3.28 -30.00
CA VAL A 571 9.43 2.48 -31.21
C VAL A 571 10.52 3.15 -32.06
N ASN A 572 10.42 4.45 -32.31
CA ASN A 572 11.38 5.18 -33.13
C ASN A 572 12.78 5.15 -32.50
N GLU A 573 12.88 5.46 -31.21
CA GLU A 573 14.14 5.45 -30.48
C GLU A 573 14.75 4.05 -30.41
N TRP A 574 13.95 3.02 -30.15
CA TRP A 574 14.44 1.62 -30.14
C TRP A 574 14.94 1.17 -31.51
N CYS A 575 14.26 1.56 -32.60
CA CYS A 575 14.69 1.26 -33.97
C CYS A 575 15.99 1.97 -34.37
N ASN A 576 16.29 3.12 -33.75
CA ASN A 576 17.53 3.87 -34.00
C ASN A 576 18.75 3.21 -33.34
N LEU A 577 18.55 2.34 -32.36
CA LEU A 577 19.64 1.61 -31.68
C LEU A 577 20.08 0.40 -32.50
N ASN A 578 21.39 0.15 -32.55
CA ASN A 578 21.93 -1.08 -33.10
C ASN A 578 21.78 -2.26 -32.11
N ALA A 579 21.95 -3.51 -32.59
CA ALA A 579 21.77 -4.71 -31.75
C ALA A 579 22.69 -4.73 -30.51
N ARG A 580 23.90 -4.17 -30.60
CA ARG A 580 24.86 -4.08 -29.49
C ARG A 580 24.41 -3.07 -28.44
N GLN A 581 23.88 -1.93 -28.87
CA GLN A 581 23.29 -0.90 -28.01
C GLN A 581 22.00 -1.38 -27.34
N GLN A 582 21.14 -2.12 -28.05
CA GLN A 582 19.94 -2.73 -27.47
C GLN A 582 20.29 -3.70 -26.33
N LYS A 583 21.34 -4.53 -26.50
CA LYS A 583 21.87 -5.40 -25.44
C LYS A 583 22.43 -4.61 -24.26
N SER A 584 23.22 -3.56 -24.54
CA SER A 584 23.79 -2.68 -23.51
C SER A 584 22.71 -2.00 -22.67
N LEU A 585 21.63 -1.54 -23.31
CA LEU A 585 20.49 -0.93 -22.64
C LEU A 585 19.76 -1.95 -21.75
N LEU A 586 19.50 -3.16 -22.26
CA LEU A 586 18.83 -4.20 -21.48
C LEU A 586 19.70 -4.70 -20.31
N THR A 587 21.01 -4.77 -20.51
CA THR A 587 21.99 -5.06 -19.45
C THR A 587 21.94 -4.01 -18.35
N TYR A 588 21.97 -2.72 -18.72
CA TYR A 588 21.81 -1.63 -17.76
C TYR A 588 20.47 -1.70 -17.02
N VAL A 589 19.38 -2.05 -17.71
CA VAL A 589 18.07 -2.24 -17.06
C VAL A 589 18.19 -3.29 -15.96
N ILE A 590 18.68 -4.49 -16.29
CA ILE A 590 18.73 -5.63 -15.38
C ILE A 590 19.72 -5.41 -14.23
N ILE A 591 20.95 -5.00 -14.54
CA ILE A 591 22.06 -4.96 -13.60
C ILE A 591 22.12 -3.66 -12.81
N ASP A 592 21.73 -2.50 -13.35
CA ASP A 592 21.90 -1.20 -12.66
C ASP A 592 20.57 -0.52 -12.29
N TYR A 593 19.57 -0.55 -13.18
CA TYR A 593 18.35 0.25 -13.03
C TYR A 593 17.34 -0.37 -12.07
N LEU A 594 16.99 -1.65 -12.26
CA LEU A 594 15.85 -2.25 -11.56
C LEU A 594 16.02 -2.28 -10.04
N HIS A 595 17.24 -2.51 -9.56
CA HIS A 595 17.55 -2.60 -8.14
C HIS A 595 18.01 -1.27 -7.52
N SER A 596 18.10 -0.19 -8.32
CA SER A 596 18.50 1.13 -7.85
C SER A 596 17.54 1.69 -6.80
N THR A 597 18.08 2.24 -5.71
CA THR A 597 17.30 2.82 -4.61
C THR A 597 16.45 4.02 -5.03
N ALA A 598 16.78 4.67 -6.15
CA ALA A 598 16.02 5.79 -6.70
C ALA A 598 14.76 5.32 -7.48
N VAL A 599 14.73 4.06 -7.92
CA VAL A 599 13.68 3.53 -8.79
C VAL A 599 12.58 2.87 -7.96
N LYS A 600 11.36 3.42 -8.06
CA LYS A 600 10.17 2.90 -7.40
C LYS A 600 9.52 1.77 -8.19
N ARG A 601 8.69 0.97 -7.52
CA ARG A 601 7.92 -0.12 -8.15
C ARG A 601 7.09 0.35 -9.34
N THR A 602 6.48 1.53 -9.26
CA THR A 602 5.71 2.14 -10.35
C THR A 602 6.56 2.40 -11.60
N GLN A 603 7.81 2.85 -11.43
CA GLN A 603 8.74 3.08 -12.52
C GLN A 603 9.25 1.77 -13.14
N ARG A 604 9.44 0.71 -12.34
CA ARG A 604 9.75 -0.64 -12.86
C ARG A 604 8.63 -1.18 -13.74
N LYS A 605 7.37 -1.07 -13.27
CA LYS A 605 6.19 -1.48 -14.03
C LYS A 605 5.99 -0.62 -15.30
N ALA A 606 6.26 0.69 -15.24
CA ALA A 606 6.26 1.55 -16.42
C ALA A 606 7.32 1.12 -17.44
N CYS A 607 8.54 0.81 -16.99
CA CYS A 607 9.59 0.25 -17.85
C CYS A 607 9.13 -1.07 -18.50
N ALA A 608 8.47 -1.95 -17.75
CA ALA A 608 7.90 -3.19 -18.29
C ALA A 608 6.88 -2.91 -19.40
N ALA A 609 6.00 -1.92 -19.21
CA ALA A 609 4.99 -1.54 -20.19
C ALA A 609 5.59 -1.03 -21.51
N VAL A 610 6.70 -0.28 -21.45
CA VAL A 610 7.45 0.16 -22.64
C VAL A 610 7.98 -1.05 -23.42
N PHE A 611 8.69 -1.96 -22.76
CA PHE A 611 9.22 -3.16 -23.42
C PHE A 611 8.10 -4.10 -23.91
N ALA A 612 6.99 -4.21 -23.17
CA ALA A 612 5.82 -4.96 -23.61
C ALA A 612 5.26 -4.37 -24.92
N HIS A 613 5.18 -3.04 -25.03
CA HIS A 613 4.76 -2.39 -26.27
C HIS A 613 5.73 -2.67 -27.43
N LEU A 614 7.04 -2.52 -27.22
CA LEU A 614 8.06 -2.80 -28.24
C LEU A 614 8.00 -4.24 -28.77
N MET A 615 7.72 -5.22 -27.89
CA MET A 615 7.55 -6.62 -28.27
C MET A 615 6.23 -6.88 -28.98
N ARG A 616 5.12 -6.24 -28.58
CA ARG A 616 3.82 -6.34 -29.28
C ARG A 616 3.90 -5.81 -30.71
N VAL A 617 4.66 -4.73 -30.92
CA VAL A 617 4.93 -4.16 -32.26
C VAL A 617 6.01 -4.96 -33.02
N LYS A 618 6.61 -5.98 -32.39
CA LYS A 618 7.64 -6.87 -32.94
C LYS A 618 8.95 -6.18 -33.34
N VAL A 619 9.29 -5.11 -32.61
CA VAL A 619 10.55 -4.37 -32.81
C VAL A 619 11.63 -4.86 -31.84
N CYS A 620 11.22 -5.36 -30.68
CA CYS A 620 12.10 -6.02 -29.72
C CYS A 620 11.86 -7.53 -29.78
N GLU A 621 12.89 -8.30 -30.13
CA GLU A 621 12.82 -9.75 -30.21
C GLU A 621 13.14 -10.43 -28.86
N PRO A 622 12.39 -11.48 -28.46
CA PRO A 622 12.66 -12.26 -27.24
C PRO A 622 14.09 -12.80 -27.14
N GLN A 623 14.72 -13.09 -28.28
CA GLN A 623 16.08 -13.64 -28.38
C GLN A 623 17.12 -12.74 -27.70
N ILE A 624 16.93 -11.42 -27.76
CA ILE A 624 17.84 -10.44 -27.15
C ILE A 624 17.90 -10.64 -25.62
N PHE A 625 16.77 -10.95 -24.99
CA PHE A 625 16.72 -11.23 -23.55
C PHE A 625 17.52 -12.48 -23.21
N ASN A 626 17.35 -13.56 -23.96
CA ASN A 626 18.07 -14.81 -23.70
C ASN A 626 19.59 -14.63 -23.84
N GLU A 627 20.04 -13.84 -24.80
CA GLU A 627 21.47 -13.52 -24.97
C GLU A 627 21.99 -12.67 -23.81
N VAL A 628 21.26 -11.63 -23.40
CA VAL A 628 21.67 -10.80 -22.26
C VAL A 628 21.70 -11.59 -20.95
N TYR A 629 20.70 -12.44 -20.67
CA TYR A 629 20.73 -13.29 -19.48
C TYR A 629 21.89 -14.29 -19.50
N LYS A 630 22.28 -14.79 -20.68
CA LYS A 630 23.46 -15.68 -20.82
C LYS A 630 24.76 -14.96 -20.53
N ASP A 631 24.89 -13.71 -20.96
CA ASP A 631 26.06 -12.89 -20.70
C ASP A 631 26.16 -12.51 -19.21
N LEU A 632 25.03 -12.43 -18.51
CA LEU A 632 24.91 -12.01 -17.10
C LEU A 632 24.82 -13.17 -16.08
N VAL A 633 25.16 -14.40 -16.46
CA VAL A 633 25.02 -15.58 -15.59
C VAL A 633 25.76 -15.41 -14.26
N ASP A 634 27.04 -15.05 -14.32
CA ASP A 634 27.89 -14.88 -13.14
C ASP A 634 27.58 -13.56 -12.41
N GLU A 635 27.35 -12.48 -13.16
CA GLU A 635 27.03 -11.16 -12.58
C GLU A 635 25.73 -11.17 -11.76
N LEU A 636 24.70 -11.89 -12.21
CA LEU A 636 23.45 -12.01 -11.44
C LEU A 636 23.63 -12.86 -10.18
N LEU A 637 24.50 -13.88 -10.20
CA LEU A 637 24.82 -14.68 -9.03
C LEU A 637 25.48 -13.82 -7.94
N ASP A 638 26.45 -12.99 -8.35
CA ASP A 638 27.15 -12.06 -7.45
C ASP A 638 26.20 -10.95 -6.97
N LEU A 639 25.45 -10.33 -7.88
CA LEU A 639 24.51 -9.26 -7.54
C LEU A 639 23.42 -9.72 -6.57
N GLN A 640 22.98 -10.98 -6.63
CA GLN A 640 22.00 -11.51 -5.69
C GLN A 640 22.54 -11.61 -4.24
N MET A 641 23.87 -11.67 -4.07
CA MET A 641 24.49 -11.62 -2.75
C MET A 641 24.41 -10.22 -2.16
N ASP A 642 24.64 -9.19 -2.98
CA ASP A 642 24.58 -7.78 -2.57
C ASP A 642 23.15 -7.25 -2.46
N VAL A 643 22.24 -7.77 -3.28
CA VAL A 643 20.84 -7.35 -3.39
C VAL A 643 19.93 -8.54 -3.05
N PRO A 644 19.55 -8.73 -1.77
CA PRO A 644 18.77 -9.90 -1.36
C PRO A 644 17.42 -10.07 -2.07
N ASN A 645 16.78 -8.95 -2.45
CA ASN A 645 15.48 -8.90 -3.13
C ASN A 645 15.59 -8.72 -4.66
N LEU A 646 16.76 -8.99 -5.24
CA LEU A 646 17.04 -8.79 -6.67
C LEU A 646 15.92 -9.34 -7.57
N TRP A 647 15.53 -10.61 -7.36
CA TRP A 647 14.51 -11.26 -8.16
C TRP A 647 13.14 -10.60 -8.06
N THR A 648 12.77 -10.03 -6.91
CA THR A 648 11.52 -9.27 -6.78
C THR A 648 11.52 -8.04 -7.70
N TYR A 649 12.65 -7.34 -7.81
CA TYR A 649 12.79 -6.20 -8.72
C TYR A 649 12.82 -6.61 -10.19
N ILE A 650 13.46 -7.74 -10.51
CA ILE A 650 13.46 -8.31 -11.85
C ILE A 650 12.05 -8.73 -12.26
N PHE A 651 11.28 -9.37 -11.39
CA PHE A 651 9.92 -9.80 -11.69
C PHE A 651 8.92 -8.64 -11.80
N ASP A 652 9.13 -7.51 -11.11
CA ASP A 652 8.37 -6.27 -11.39
C ASP A 652 8.50 -5.82 -12.87
N PHE A 653 9.59 -6.21 -13.56
CA PHE A 653 9.85 -5.91 -14.96
C PHE A 653 9.49 -7.06 -15.93
N VAL A 654 9.94 -8.28 -15.62
CA VAL A 654 9.78 -9.46 -16.49
C VAL A 654 8.40 -10.11 -16.36
N GLY A 655 7.77 -9.98 -15.19
CA GLY A 655 6.48 -10.59 -14.89
C GLY A 655 5.36 -10.22 -15.88
N PRO A 656 5.15 -8.94 -16.23
CA PRO A 656 4.17 -8.54 -17.26
C PRO A 656 4.48 -9.15 -18.64
N LEU A 657 5.76 -9.24 -19.01
CA LEU A 657 6.19 -9.81 -20.30
C LEU A 657 5.90 -11.32 -20.39
N LEU A 658 6.07 -12.03 -19.27
CA LEU A 658 5.71 -13.44 -19.15
C LEU A 658 4.19 -13.66 -19.15
N HIS A 659 3.44 -12.80 -18.45
CA HIS A 659 1.98 -12.87 -18.40
C HIS A 659 1.35 -12.78 -19.80
N GLU A 660 1.83 -11.83 -20.60
CA GLU A 660 1.36 -11.60 -21.97
C GLU A 660 1.95 -12.56 -23.01
N GLN A 661 2.73 -13.55 -22.57
CA GLN A 661 3.40 -14.53 -23.42
C GLN A 661 4.35 -13.89 -24.46
N LEU A 662 4.83 -12.68 -24.19
CA LEU A 662 5.86 -11.99 -24.98
C LEU A 662 7.23 -12.62 -24.73
N LEU A 663 7.46 -13.05 -23.49
CA LEU A 663 8.59 -13.90 -23.10
C LEU A 663 8.07 -15.27 -22.65
N GLN A 664 8.88 -16.31 -22.89
CA GLN A 664 8.68 -17.63 -22.32
C GLN A 664 9.63 -17.83 -21.14
N LEU A 665 9.31 -18.78 -20.26
CA LEU A 665 10.16 -19.10 -19.12
C LEU A 665 11.59 -19.46 -19.52
N LYS A 666 11.79 -20.10 -20.68
CA LYS A 666 13.11 -20.44 -21.23
C LYS A 666 13.97 -19.23 -21.62
N ASP A 667 13.34 -18.08 -21.85
CA ASP A 667 14.02 -16.84 -22.24
C ASP A 667 14.59 -16.12 -21.02
N VAL A 668 14.07 -16.44 -19.83
CA VAL A 668 14.40 -15.82 -18.54
C VAL A 668 15.17 -16.78 -17.63
N TRP A 669 14.81 -18.07 -17.62
CA TRP A 669 15.45 -19.10 -16.79
C TRP A 669 16.54 -19.83 -17.57
N LEU A 670 17.76 -19.82 -17.03
CA LEU A 670 18.90 -20.54 -17.59
C LEU A 670 19.15 -21.85 -16.81
N PRO A 671 19.28 -23.00 -17.49
CA PRO A 671 19.53 -24.29 -16.84
C PRO A 671 20.79 -24.32 -15.96
N GLN A 672 21.78 -23.46 -16.24
CA GLN A 672 23.03 -23.38 -15.50
C GLN A 672 22.81 -22.98 -14.03
N TRP A 673 21.76 -22.22 -13.73
CA TRP A 673 21.43 -21.80 -12.37
C TRP A 673 20.89 -22.92 -11.48
N SER A 674 20.42 -24.03 -12.05
CA SER A 674 19.97 -25.20 -11.29
C SER A 674 21.06 -25.80 -10.39
N GLY A 675 22.34 -25.56 -10.71
CA GLY A 675 23.48 -25.96 -9.87
C GLY A 675 23.56 -25.21 -8.54
N ASN A 676 22.97 -24.00 -8.44
CA ASN A 676 22.91 -23.23 -7.21
C ASN A 676 21.49 -23.25 -6.64
N ILE A 677 21.27 -24.12 -5.66
CA ILE A 677 19.94 -24.34 -5.07
C ILE A 677 19.37 -23.10 -4.37
N ASN A 678 20.22 -22.27 -3.75
CA ASN A 678 19.77 -21.06 -3.03
C ASN A 678 19.31 -19.98 -4.01
N PHE A 679 20.05 -19.79 -5.10
CA PHE A 679 19.67 -18.90 -6.19
C PHE A 679 18.36 -19.36 -6.85
N THR A 680 18.27 -20.65 -7.16
CA THR A 680 17.06 -21.28 -7.72
C THR A 680 15.85 -21.09 -6.81
N LYS A 681 15.99 -21.34 -5.49
CA LYS A 681 14.91 -21.14 -4.51
C LYS A 681 14.45 -19.68 -4.46
N ARG A 682 15.37 -18.70 -4.53
CA ARG A 682 15.02 -17.27 -4.54
C ARG A 682 14.32 -16.83 -5.82
N PHE A 683 14.80 -17.31 -6.97
CA PHE A 683 14.12 -17.11 -8.27
C PHE A 683 12.68 -17.65 -8.22
N LEU A 684 12.50 -18.91 -7.81
CA LEU A 684 11.21 -19.56 -7.74
C LEU A 684 10.26 -18.89 -6.73
N HIS A 685 10.79 -18.50 -5.58
CA HIS A 685 10.01 -17.77 -4.58
C HIS A 685 9.48 -16.45 -5.17
N ALA A 686 10.34 -15.68 -5.84
CA ALA A 686 9.94 -14.42 -6.45
C ALA A 686 8.95 -14.63 -7.62
N LEU A 687 9.16 -15.64 -8.46
CA LEU A 687 8.25 -16.01 -9.56
C LEU A 687 6.84 -16.31 -9.04
N ILE A 688 6.72 -17.25 -8.09
CA ILE A 688 5.43 -17.68 -7.52
C ILE A 688 4.77 -16.52 -6.78
N THR A 689 5.54 -15.79 -5.97
CA THR A 689 5.02 -14.66 -5.20
C THR A 689 4.51 -13.55 -6.12
N TYR A 690 5.25 -13.20 -7.18
CA TYR A 690 4.84 -12.17 -8.13
C TYR A 690 3.49 -12.51 -8.77
N PHE A 691 3.35 -13.70 -9.36
CA PHE A 691 2.09 -14.06 -10.04
C PHE A 691 0.92 -14.21 -9.06
N THR A 692 1.18 -14.71 -7.85
CA THR A 692 0.14 -14.83 -6.82
C THR A 692 -0.34 -13.46 -6.36
N THR A 693 0.59 -12.53 -6.14
CA THR A 693 0.28 -11.16 -5.67
C THR A 693 -0.33 -10.28 -6.76
N GLU A 694 -0.02 -10.50 -8.03
CA GLU A 694 -0.51 -9.66 -9.13
C GLU A 694 -1.77 -10.20 -9.81
N PHE A 695 -2.03 -11.51 -9.77
CA PHE A 695 -3.14 -12.13 -10.51
C PHE A 695 -3.98 -13.10 -9.67
N GLY A 696 -3.38 -13.79 -8.71
CA GLY A 696 -4.08 -14.73 -7.82
C GLY A 696 -3.51 -16.15 -7.85
N ALA A 697 -3.96 -16.96 -6.89
CA ALA A 697 -3.44 -18.32 -6.69
C ALA A 697 -3.89 -19.30 -7.77
N ASN A 698 -5.13 -19.21 -8.27
CA ASN A 698 -5.58 -20.10 -9.33
C ASN A 698 -4.89 -19.76 -10.65
N TYR A 699 -4.75 -18.47 -10.98
CA TYR A 699 -3.99 -18.02 -12.14
C TYR A 699 -2.55 -18.55 -12.09
N THR A 700 -1.88 -18.40 -10.94
CA THR A 700 -0.51 -18.90 -10.76
C THR A 700 -0.43 -20.42 -10.95
N ARG A 701 -1.41 -21.17 -10.45
CA ARG A 701 -1.49 -22.63 -10.67
C ARG A 701 -1.66 -22.97 -12.15
N GLU A 702 -2.53 -22.26 -12.86
CA GLU A 702 -2.77 -22.51 -14.29
C GLU A 702 -1.53 -22.19 -15.11
N LEU A 703 -0.91 -21.03 -14.87
CA LEU A 703 0.34 -20.61 -15.50
C LEU A 703 1.44 -21.67 -15.28
N TRP A 704 1.58 -22.15 -14.04
CA TRP A 704 2.59 -23.15 -13.68
C TRP A 704 2.39 -24.49 -14.41
N ASN A 705 1.16 -25.03 -14.40
CA ASN A 705 0.89 -26.37 -14.90
C ASN A 705 0.57 -26.42 -16.41
N LYS A 706 -0.14 -25.42 -16.95
CA LYS A 706 -0.57 -25.40 -18.35
C LYS A 706 0.43 -24.69 -19.26
N ASP A 707 0.87 -23.49 -18.87
CA ASP A 707 1.66 -22.63 -19.76
C ASP A 707 3.14 -22.97 -19.66
N PHE A 708 3.69 -23.03 -18.44
CA PHE A 708 5.07 -23.44 -18.22
C PHE A 708 5.27 -24.96 -18.32
N LYS A 709 4.19 -25.76 -18.18
CA LYS A 709 4.22 -27.22 -18.25
C LYS A 709 5.21 -27.84 -17.25
N LEU A 710 5.28 -27.27 -16.06
CA LEU A 710 6.21 -27.68 -15.00
C LEU A 710 5.55 -28.64 -14.02
N GLU A 711 5.60 -29.94 -14.32
CA GLU A 711 5.18 -30.95 -13.34
C GLU A 711 6.21 -31.03 -12.21
N HIS A 712 5.76 -30.82 -10.96
CA HIS A 712 6.55 -30.92 -9.73
C HIS A 712 7.91 -30.18 -9.71
N GLY A 713 8.09 -29.14 -10.53
CA GLY A 713 9.32 -28.33 -10.52
C GLY A 713 10.58 -29.08 -10.97
N GLN A 714 10.43 -30.17 -11.73
CA GLN A 714 11.53 -31.07 -12.16
C GLN A 714 12.67 -30.36 -12.92
N GLN A 715 12.37 -29.22 -13.56
CA GLN A 715 13.39 -28.41 -14.25
C GLN A 715 14.34 -27.67 -13.27
N PHE A 716 13.98 -27.55 -11.99
CA PHE A 716 14.68 -26.74 -11.01
C PHE A 716 15.34 -27.55 -9.90
N MET A 717 14.69 -28.61 -9.41
CA MET A 717 15.17 -29.42 -8.28
C MET A 717 14.50 -30.80 -8.26
N SER A 718 14.95 -31.69 -7.36
CA SER A 718 14.31 -33.01 -7.16
C SER A 718 12.92 -32.88 -6.55
N ASP A 719 12.08 -33.90 -6.75
CA ASP A 719 10.70 -33.93 -6.25
C ASP A 719 10.63 -33.77 -4.72
N GLU A 720 11.57 -34.32 -3.96
CA GLU A 720 11.64 -34.16 -2.50
C GLU A 720 11.96 -32.71 -2.11
N ALA A 721 12.99 -32.12 -2.73
CA ALA A 721 13.39 -30.74 -2.48
C ALA A 721 12.29 -29.74 -2.88
N TRP A 722 11.56 -30.04 -3.95
CA TRP A 722 10.40 -29.27 -4.39
C TRP A 722 9.26 -29.31 -3.36
N ARG A 723 8.91 -30.49 -2.83
CA ARG A 723 7.88 -30.63 -1.79
C ARG A 723 8.24 -29.86 -0.53
N GLU A 724 9.49 -29.93 -0.10
CA GLU A 724 9.98 -29.17 1.05
C GLU A 724 9.90 -27.65 0.80
N PHE A 725 10.32 -27.20 -0.39
CA PHE A 725 10.24 -25.79 -0.79
C PHE A 725 8.80 -25.26 -0.79
N ILE A 726 7.86 -26.01 -1.38
CA ILE A 726 6.45 -25.64 -1.42
C ILE A 726 5.85 -25.56 -0.01
N ASN A 727 6.16 -26.53 0.85
CA ASN A 727 5.62 -26.59 2.20
C ASN A 727 6.18 -25.48 3.11
N SER A 728 7.48 -25.22 3.02
CA SER A 728 8.15 -24.19 3.84
C SER A 728 7.73 -22.77 3.50
N ASN A 729 7.34 -22.49 2.25
CA ASN A 729 6.97 -21.15 1.79
C ASN A 729 5.46 -20.91 1.67
N GLY A 730 4.61 -21.89 2.04
CA GLY A 730 3.16 -21.71 1.98
C GLY A 730 2.58 -21.76 0.56
N PHE A 731 3.28 -22.38 -0.39
CA PHE A 731 2.91 -22.44 -1.82
C PHE A 731 2.12 -23.70 -2.20
N GLN A 732 1.54 -24.40 -1.22
CA GLN A 732 0.82 -25.67 -1.44
C GLN A 732 -0.34 -25.51 -2.42
N TYR A 733 -0.88 -24.29 -2.54
CA TYR A 733 -1.93 -23.97 -3.50
C TYR A 733 -1.51 -24.23 -4.96
N ILE A 734 -0.24 -24.35 -5.31
CA ILE A 734 0.17 -24.72 -6.68
C ILE A 734 -0.30 -26.13 -7.05
N HIS A 735 -0.42 -27.05 -6.08
CA HIS A 735 -0.82 -28.44 -6.32
C HIS A 735 -2.20 -28.76 -5.75
N ASP A 736 -2.57 -28.11 -4.64
CA ASP A 736 -3.87 -28.30 -3.99
C ASP A 736 -4.81 -27.10 -4.23
N ARG A 737 -6.00 -27.37 -4.78
CA ARG A 737 -7.05 -26.35 -4.96
C ARG A 737 -7.71 -25.91 -3.66
N ALA A 738 -7.72 -26.74 -2.63
CA ALA A 738 -8.35 -26.44 -1.35
C ALA A 738 -7.49 -25.55 -0.46
N TYR A 739 -6.17 -25.54 -0.69
CA TYR A 739 -5.25 -24.72 0.08
C TYR A 739 -5.29 -23.26 -0.41
N LYS A 740 -5.48 -22.32 0.52
CA LYS A 740 -5.48 -20.89 0.23
C LYS A 740 -4.12 -20.27 0.58
N PRO A 741 -3.61 -19.32 -0.23
CA PRO A 741 -2.42 -18.57 0.13
C PRO A 741 -2.63 -17.78 1.43
N PRO A 742 -1.56 -17.43 2.16
CA PRO A 742 -1.63 -16.53 3.30
C PRO A 742 -2.27 -15.19 2.88
N GLN A 743 -3.41 -14.83 3.46
CA GLN A 743 -4.13 -13.61 3.11
C GLN A 743 -3.40 -12.37 3.64
N GLN A 744 -3.29 -11.32 2.82
CA GLN A 744 -2.76 -10.03 3.24
C GLN A 744 -3.81 -9.26 4.05
N THR A 745 -3.52 -8.95 5.31
CA THR A 745 -4.39 -8.17 6.22
C THR A 745 -4.16 -6.66 6.07
N ALA A 746 -4.23 -6.14 4.84
CA ALA A 746 -4.04 -4.71 4.59
C ALA A 746 -5.35 -3.93 4.77
N ASN A 747 -5.54 -3.30 5.93
CA ASN A 747 -6.68 -2.41 6.21
C ASN A 747 -6.38 -0.91 5.92
N HIS A 748 -5.20 -0.59 5.38
CA HIS A 748 -4.80 0.79 5.14
C HIS A 748 -5.45 1.37 3.86
N PRO A 749 -6.02 2.60 3.88
CA PRO A 749 -6.71 3.20 2.73
C PRO A 749 -5.88 3.23 1.43
N ALA A 750 -4.57 3.47 1.53
CA ALA A 750 -3.68 3.47 0.36
C ALA A 750 -3.53 2.07 -0.29
N ALA A 751 -3.55 1.00 0.51
CA ALA A 751 -3.44 -0.37 0.01
C ALA A 751 -4.75 -0.79 -0.69
N ILE A 752 -5.90 -0.40 -0.13
CA ILE A 752 -7.21 -0.58 -0.76
C ILE A 752 -7.25 0.11 -2.13
N LEU A 753 -6.73 1.35 -2.23
CA LEU A 753 -6.68 2.06 -3.50
C LEU A 753 -5.76 1.37 -4.53
N GLU A 754 -4.62 0.81 -4.09
CA GLU A 754 -3.74 0.03 -4.97
C GLU A 754 -4.41 -1.26 -5.45
N GLN A 755 -5.13 -1.96 -4.57
CA GLN A 755 -5.93 -3.14 -4.92
C GLN A 755 -7.03 -2.80 -5.93
N VAL A 756 -7.74 -1.69 -5.75
CA VAL A 756 -8.79 -1.24 -6.69
C VAL A 756 -8.18 -0.86 -8.06
N LYS A 757 -7.05 -0.16 -8.08
CA LYS A 757 -6.30 0.11 -9.34
C LYS A 757 -5.83 -1.17 -10.03
N ARG A 758 -5.49 -2.21 -9.26
CA ARG A 758 -5.12 -3.50 -9.84
C ARG A 758 -6.34 -4.21 -10.43
N ILE A 759 -7.48 -4.14 -9.76
CA ILE A 759 -8.76 -4.66 -10.27
C ILE A 759 -9.15 -3.96 -11.57
N GLU A 760 -8.99 -2.64 -11.66
CA GLU A 760 -9.18 -1.86 -12.88
C GLU A 760 -8.33 -2.39 -14.05
N TYR A 761 -7.04 -2.60 -13.81
CA TYR A 761 -6.13 -3.15 -14.82
C TYR A 761 -6.60 -4.52 -15.31
N LEU A 762 -6.90 -5.45 -14.39
CA LEU A 762 -7.29 -6.82 -14.75
C LEU A 762 -8.66 -6.87 -15.46
N LEU A 763 -9.60 -6.00 -15.09
CA LEU A 763 -10.92 -5.92 -15.72
C LEU A 763 -10.88 -5.48 -17.19
N ASN A 764 -9.79 -4.84 -17.63
CA ASN A 764 -9.59 -4.42 -19.00
C ASN A 764 -9.04 -5.53 -19.91
N GLU A 765 -8.64 -6.68 -19.36
CA GLU A 765 -8.18 -7.85 -20.12
C GLU A 765 -9.34 -8.75 -20.62
N ALA A 766 -9.05 -9.60 -21.61
CA ALA A 766 -10.06 -10.43 -22.29
C ALA A 766 -10.76 -11.46 -21.35
N ASN A 767 -10.07 -11.94 -20.32
CA ASN A 767 -10.58 -12.85 -19.27
C ASN A 767 -10.70 -12.15 -17.91
N GLY A 768 -10.86 -10.82 -17.92
CA GLY A 768 -10.67 -9.98 -16.74
C GLY A 768 -11.53 -10.34 -15.54
N CYS A 769 -12.79 -10.75 -15.72
CA CYS A 769 -13.68 -11.06 -14.59
C CYS A 769 -13.17 -12.24 -13.75
N ASP A 770 -12.74 -13.33 -14.39
CA ASP A 770 -12.28 -14.53 -13.67
C ASP A 770 -10.94 -14.28 -12.95
N GLN A 771 -10.03 -13.55 -13.61
CA GLN A 771 -8.76 -13.12 -13.01
C GLN A 771 -8.98 -12.19 -11.82
N VAL A 772 -9.92 -11.25 -11.93
CA VAL A 772 -10.26 -10.33 -10.83
C VAL A 772 -10.86 -11.08 -9.66
N ILE A 773 -11.76 -12.03 -9.91
CA ILE A 773 -12.35 -12.85 -8.84
C ILE A 773 -11.25 -13.65 -8.14
N ASP A 774 -10.32 -14.25 -8.89
CA ASP A 774 -9.19 -14.98 -8.31
C ASP A 774 -8.25 -14.06 -7.51
N TYR A 775 -7.97 -12.88 -8.03
CA TYR A 775 -7.20 -11.84 -7.34
C TYR A 775 -7.86 -11.42 -6.03
N ILE A 776 -9.18 -11.13 -6.04
CA ILE A 776 -9.94 -10.76 -4.84
C ILE A 776 -9.90 -11.89 -3.82
N ASN A 777 -10.11 -13.13 -4.24
CA ASN A 777 -10.06 -14.31 -3.37
C ASN A 777 -8.71 -14.51 -2.68
N THR A 778 -7.63 -14.10 -3.35
CA THR A 778 -6.26 -14.36 -2.96
C THR A 778 -5.66 -13.20 -2.15
N ASN A 779 -5.82 -11.97 -2.64
CA ASN A 779 -5.04 -10.80 -2.21
C ASN A 779 -5.86 -9.74 -1.47
N VAL A 780 -7.20 -9.84 -1.47
CA VAL A 780 -8.06 -8.80 -0.90
C VAL A 780 -8.73 -9.31 0.37
N PHE A 781 -8.61 -8.52 1.44
CA PHE A 781 -9.45 -8.66 2.62
C PHE A 781 -10.73 -7.83 2.43
N ILE A 782 -11.85 -8.51 2.21
CA ILE A 782 -13.13 -7.87 1.88
C ILE A 782 -13.71 -7.25 3.16
N ASN A 783 -13.69 -5.92 3.23
CA ASN A 783 -14.25 -5.11 4.32
C ASN A 783 -15.09 -3.95 3.76
N THR A 784 -15.84 -3.26 4.62
CA THR A 784 -16.70 -2.13 4.24
C THR A 784 -15.95 -1.02 3.49
N HIS A 785 -14.70 -0.71 3.84
CA HIS A 785 -13.90 0.32 3.16
C HIS A 785 -13.49 -0.08 1.73
N PHE A 786 -13.14 -1.35 1.53
CA PHE A 786 -12.86 -1.93 0.22
C PHE A 786 -14.13 -1.93 -0.64
N ILE A 787 -15.28 -2.35 -0.09
CA ILE A 787 -16.56 -2.31 -0.81
C ILE A 787 -16.89 -0.90 -1.26
N ARG A 788 -16.78 0.11 -0.38
CA ARG A 788 -17.04 1.51 -0.77
C ARG A 788 -16.13 1.95 -1.92
N SER A 789 -14.83 1.67 -1.82
CA SER A 789 -13.84 2.06 -2.84
C SER A 789 -14.06 1.33 -4.18
N LEU A 790 -14.34 0.02 -4.14
CA LEU A 790 -14.64 -0.79 -5.32
C LEU A 790 -15.93 -0.33 -5.99
N THR A 791 -16.99 -0.12 -5.21
CA THR A 791 -18.30 0.33 -5.73
C THR A 791 -18.21 1.72 -6.35
N THR A 792 -17.52 2.67 -5.72
CA THR A 792 -17.24 3.98 -6.33
C THR A 792 -16.51 3.84 -7.66
N PHE A 793 -15.48 2.99 -7.74
CA PHE A 793 -14.78 2.73 -8.99
C PHE A 793 -15.70 2.09 -10.07
N LEU A 794 -16.40 1.02 -9.73
CA LEU A 794 -17.28 0.30 -10.67
C LEU A 794 -18.43 1.17 -11.20
N CYS A 795 -18.96 2.05 -10.37
CA CYS A 795 -20.05 2.93 -10.79
C CYS A 795 -19.53 4.12 -11.61
N CYS A 796 -18.38 4.72 -11.27
CA CYS A 796 -17.90 5.93 -11.97
C CYS A 796 -17.07 5.66 -13.23
N ASP A 797 -16.39 4.51 -13.35
CA ASP A 797 -15.48 4.23 -14.47
C ASP A 797 -16.18 3.51 -15.66
N TYR A 798 -17.28 2.80 -15.41
CA TYR A 798 -18.09 2.13 -16.43
C TYR A 798 -19.20 2.99 -17.06
N GLU A 799 -19.16 4.31 -16.84
CA GLU A 799 -20.11 5.24 -17.44
C GLU A 799 -19.65 5.69 -18.84
N ASN A 800 -20.39 5.28 -19.87
CA ASN A 800 -20.14 5.70 -21.24
C ASN A 800 -20.72 7.10 -21.51
N VAL A 801 -19.93 7.98 -22.13
CA VAL A 801 -20.43 9.22 -22.74
C VAL A 801 -20.91 8.89 -24.16
N MET A 802 -22.22 8.71 -24.35
CA MET A 802 -22.81 8.78 -25.69
C MET A 802 -23.17 10.23 -26.04
N THR A 803 -22.74 10.69 -27.20
CA THR A 803 -23.31 11.88 -27.83
C THR A 803 -24.48 11.46 -28.70
N THR A 804 -25.71 11.67 -28.24
CA THR A 804 -26.88 11.58 -29.11
C THR A 804 -26.99 12.89 -29.89
N THR A 805 -26.80 12.84 -31.20
CA THR A 805 -27.25 13.94 -32.08
C THR A 805 -28.73 13.75 -32.36
N ASP A 806 -29.59 14.35 -31.54
CA ASP A 806 -31.00 14.51 -31.91
C ASP A 806 -31.12 15.62 -32.96
N ARG A 807 -31.61 15.25 -34.14
CA ARG A 807 -31.69 16.12 -35.33
C ARG A 807 -32.84 17.15 -35.29
N SER A 808 -33.38 17.50 -34.12
CA SER A 808 -34.55 18.39 -34.03
C SER A 808 -34.59 19.38 -32.87
N SER A 809 -33.55 19.53 -32.05
CA SER A 809 -33.47 20.60 -31.05
C SER A 809 -32.04 21.13 -30.91
N SER A 810 -31.87 22.45 -30.91
CA SER A 810 -30.57 23.12 -30.83
C SER A 810 -29.97 23.13 -29.42
N SER A 811 -30.15 22.06 -28.65
CA SER A 811 -29.64 21.89 -27.29
C SER A 811 -28.89 20.57 -27.20
N THR A 812 -27.56 20.63 -27.14
CA THR A 812 -26.69 19.47 -26.92
C THR A 812 -26.74 19.09 -25.43
N SER A 813 -27.72 18.28 -25.02
CA SER A 813 -27.68 17.66 -23.69
C SER A 813 -26.80 16.41 -23.75
N ARG A 814 -25.63 16.47 -23.11
CA ARG A 814 -24.78 15.28 -22.87
C ARG A 814 -25.44 14.43 -21.79
N LEU A 815 -26.41 13.59 -22.15
CA LEU A 815 -26.99 12.61 -21.23
C LEU A 815 -26.02 11.42 -21.11
N ARG A 816 -25.41 11.27 -19.93
CA ARG A 816 -24.64 10.06 -19.61
C ARG A 816 -25.61 8.94 -19.25
N HIS A 817 -25.39 7.76 -19.82
CA HIS A 817 -26.19 6.58 -19.53
C HIS A 817 -25.26 5.42 -19.20
N LEU A 818 -25.59 4.65 -18.16
CA LEU A 818 -24.89 3.42 -17.82
C LEU A 818 -25.19 2.37 -18.90
N ASP A 819 -24.18 1.67 -19.40
CA ASP A 819 -24.40 0.52 -20.29
C ASP A 819 -24.82 -0.70 -19.42
N PRO A 820 -26.10 -1.10 -19.45
CA PRO A 820 -26.61 -2.13 -18.55
C PRO A 820 -26.04 -3.51 -18.88
N GLU A 821 -25.69 -3.79 -20.14
CA GLU A 821 -25.13 -5.09 -20.53
C GLU A 821 -23.67 -5.20 -20.09
N LEU A 822 -22.89 -4.14 -20.27
CA LEU A 822 -21.49 -4.09 -19.83
C LEU A 822 -21.40 -4.17 -18.29
N PHE A 823 -22.27 -3.43 -17.59
CA PHE A 823 -22.33 -3.46 -16.12
C PHE A 823 -22.74 -4.84 -15.59
N ARG A 824 -23.76 -5.47 -16.20
CA ARG A 824 -24.15 -6.86 -15.85
C ARG A 824 -23.03 -7.86 -16.10
N ARG A 825 -22.24 -7.68 -17.15
CA ARG A 825 -21.15 -8.61 -17.50
C ARG A 825 -19.91 -8.47 -16.62
N LYS A 826 -19.52 -7.23 -16.28
CA LYS A 826 -18.25 -6.94 -15.59
C LYS A 826 -18.41 -6.67 -14.08
N CYS A 827 -19.43 -5.92 -13.67
CA CYS A 827 -19.56 -5.44 -12.30
C CYS A 827 -20.35 -6.41 -11.41
N ILE A 828 -21.44 -6.99 -11.92
CA ILE A 828 -22.34 -7.86 -11.14
C ILE A 828 -21.63 -9.12 -10.58
N PRO A 829 -20.81 -9.86 -11.33
CA PRO A 829 -20.09 -11.02 -10.78
C PRO A 829 -19.16 -10.65 -9.61
N LEU A 830 -18.53 -9.47 -9.69
CA LEU A 830 -17.63 -8.97 -8.65
C LEU A 830 -18.39 -8.56 -7.40
N LEU A 831 -19.46 -7.78 -7.56
CA LEU A 831 -20.31 -7.36 -6.44
C LEU A 831 -20.92 -8.59 -5.76
N ARG A 832 -21.43 -9.56 -6.52
CA ARG A 832 -21.97 -10.80 -5.94
C ARG A 832 -20.93 -11.56 -5.12
N ARG A 833 -19.68 -11.61 -5.60
CA ARG A 833 -18.58 -12.25 -4.88
C ARG A 833 -18.17 -11.49 -3.61
N CYS A 834 -18.21 -10.15 -3.63
CA CYS A 834 -17.74 -9.33 -2.51
C CYS A 834 -18.79 -9.10 -1.42
N LEU A 835 -20.07 -9.01 -1.80
CA LEU A 835 -21.16 -8.81 -0.84
C LEU A 835 -21.48 -10.11 -0.10
N ASP A 836 -21.51 -11.25 -0.80
CA ASP A 836 -21.64 -12.61 -0.24
C ASP A 836 -22.81 -12.78 0.77
N GLY A 837 -23.90 -12.01 0.59
CA GLY A 837 -25.06 -12.00 1.49
C GLY A 837 -24.82 -11.37 2.86
N ILE A 838 -23.72 -10.62 3.04
CA ILE A 838 -23.36 -9.94 4.27
C ILE A 838 -24.02 -8.56 4.29
N GLU A 839 -25.01 -8.38 5.17
CA GLU A 839 -25.82 -7.15 5.29
C GLU A 839 -24.98 -5.87 5.40
N ALA A 840 -23.90 -5.89 6.21
CA ALA A 840 -23.03 -4.73 6.38
C ALA A 840 -22.29 -4.32 5.09
N HIS A 841 -21.98 -5.27 4.21
CA HIS A 841 -21.36 -4.99 2.91
C HIS A 841 -22.40 -4.47 1.91
N GLU A 842 -23.61 -5.05 1.93
CA GLU A 842 -24.72 -4.63 1.05
C GLU A 842 -25.12 -3.18 1.32
N VAL A 843 -25.33 -2.81 2.58
CA VAL A 843 -25.63 -1.42 3.00
C VAL A 843 -24.51 -0.46 2.59
N ALA A 844 -23.26 -0.85 2.81
CA ALA A 844 -22.10 -0.04 2.42
C ALA A 844 -21.98 0.15 0.89
N CYS A 845 -22.42 -0.84 0.11
CA CYS A 845 -22.48 -0.74 -1.34
C CYS A 845 -23.53 0.28 -1.77
N LEU A 846 -24.74 0.23 -1.20
CA LEU A 846 -25.80 1.19 -1.49
C LEU A 846 -25.38 2.63 -1.16
N ASP A 847 -24.79 2.84 0.01
CA ASP A 847 -24.22 4.13 0.40
C ASP A 847 -23.19 4.66 -0.61
N ALA A 848 -22.26 3.79 -1.03
CA ALA A 848 -21.19 4.18 -1.93
C ALA A 848 -21.71 4.55 -3.33
N ILE A 849 -22.79 3.92 -3.79
CA ILE A 849 -23.45 4.27 -5.06
C ILE A 849 -24.00 5.69 -4.97
N VAL A 850 -24.78 5.98 -3.92
CA VAL A 850 -25.41 7.31 -3.75
C VAL A 850 -24.34 8.40 -3.61
N ASP A 851 -23.34 8.19 -2.74
CA ASP A 851 -22.24 9.14 -2.53
C ASP A 851 -21.46 9.40 -3.83
N ALA A 852 -21.11 8.33 -4.56
CA ALA A 852 -20.31 8.44 -5.78
C ALA A 852 -21.03 9.18 -6.90
N MET A 853 -22.34 8.92 -7.07
CA MET A 853 -23.13 9.57 -8.12
C MET A 853 -23.41 11.04 -7.79
N GLN A 854 -23.76 11.36 -6.53
CA GLN A 854 -24.05 12.73 -6.10
C GLN A 854 -22.81 13.63 -6.10
N GLN A 855 -21.62 13.10 -5.83
CA GLN A 855 -20.38 13.88 -5.84
C GLN A 855 -19.86 14.18 -7.26
N ASN A 856 -20.15 13.32 -8.23
CA ASN A 856 -19.56 13.41 -9.58
C ASN A 856 -20.51 13.99 -10.64
N TYR A 857 -21.83 14.05 -10.39
CA TYR A 857 -22.83 14.48 -11.37
C TYR A 857 -23.78 15.55 -10.83
N ASP A 858 -24.46 16.26 -11.73
CA ASP A 858 -25.56 17.15 -11.37
C ASP A 858 -26.78 16.35 -10.87
N THR A 859 -27.54 16.93 -9.95
CA THR A 859 -28.64 16.27 -9.24
C THR A 859 -29.60 15.45 -10.11
N PRO A 860 -30.11 15.95 -11.26
CA PRO A 860 -31.03 15.16 -12.08
C PRO A 860 -30.35 13.96 -12.77
N THR A 861 -29.10 14.11 -13.22
CA THR A 861 -28.33 13.02 -13.82
C THR A 861 -27.94 11.98 -12.77
N ALA A 862 -27.51 12.43 -11.59
CA ALA A 862 -27.18 11.55 -10.47
C ALA A 862 -28.36 10.66 -10.08
N ASN A 863 -29.57 11.23 -9.95
CA ASN A 863 -30.77 10.48 -9.61
C ASN A 863 -31.07 9.37 -10.62
N GLN A 864 -31.00 9.69 -11.92
CA GLN A 864 -31.27 8.72 -12.99
C GLN A 864 -30.27 7.56 -12.98
N LEU A 865 -28.99 7.85 -12.74
CA LEU A 865 -27.94 6.83 -12.64
C LEU A 865 -28.11 5.95 -11.39
N ILE A 866 -28.43 6.56 -10.23
CA ILE A 866 -28.72 5.81 -8.99
C ILE A 866 -29.87 4.82 -9.22
N CYS A 867 -31.00 5.28 -9.75
CA CYS A 867 -32.14 4.40 -10.05
C CYS A 867 -31.75 3.27 -11.01
N SER A 868 -31.00 3.59 -12.07
CA SER A 868 -30.56 2.60 -13.05
C SER A 868 -29.64 1.52 -12.43
N VAL A 869 -28.72 1.92 -11.55
CA VAL A 869 -27.83 0.98 -10.84
C VAL A 869 -28.62 0.14 -9.83
N PHE A 870 -29.56 0.74 -9.11
CA PHE A 870 -30.41 0.04 -8.13
C PHE A 870 -31.28 -1.01 -8.82
N ASP A 871 -31.93 -0.66 -9.94
CA ASP A 871 -32.69 -1.61 -10.77
C ASP A 871 -31.80 -2.80 -11.20
N LEU A 872 -30.57 -2.53 -11.68
CA LEU A 872 -29.65 -3.59 -12.13
C LEU A 872 -29.18 -4.53 -11.01
N ILE A 873 -28.89 -3.99 -9.83
CA ILE A 873 -28.45 -4.78 -8.67
C ILE A 873 -29.61 -5.60 -8.10
N TYR A 874 -30.83 -5.02 -8.08
CA TYR A 874 -32.04 -5.70 -7.63
C TYR A 874 -32.46 -6.81 -8.61
N ASP A 875 -32.56 -6.50 -9.91
CA ASP A 875 -32.89 -7.47 -10.97
C ASP A 875 -31.91 -8.64 -11.05
N SER A 876 -30.64 -8.39 -10.71
CA SER A 876 -29.59 -9.40 -10.74
C SER A 876 -29.50 -10.22 -9.44
N GLU A 877 -30.41 -10.00 -8.49
CA GLU A 877 -30.45 -10.65 -7.18
C GLU A 877 -29.11 -10.55 -6.42
N VAL A 878 -28.45 -9.40 -6.53
CA VAL A 878 -27.17 -9.13 -5.84
C VAL A 878 -27.41 -8.59 -4.44
N ILE A 879 -28.42 -7.72 -4.26
CA ILE A 879 -28.85 -7.21 -2.96
C ILE A 879 -30.34 -7.52 -2.80
N PRO A 880 -30.76 -8.21 -1.73
CA PRO A 880 -32.16 -8.55 -1.51
C PRO A 880 -32.98 -7.32 -1.10
N LYS A 881 -34.29 -7.41 -1.30
CA LYS A 881 -35.27 -6.37 -0.91
C LYS A 881 -35.12 -5.93 0.55
N ASP A 882 -34.89 -6.88 1.46
CA ASP A 882 -34.77 -6.60 2.90
C ASP A 882 -33.62 -5.64 3.22
N SER A 883 -32.50 -5.72 2.49
CA SER A 883 -31.34 -4.84 2.67
C SER A 883 -31.61 -3.44 2.13
N PHE A 884 -32.36 -3.31 1.04
CA PHE A 884 -32.85 -2.02 0.54
C PHE A 884 -33.82 -1.36 1.54
N ASP A 885 -34.76 -2.11 2.12
CA ASP A 885 -35.73 -1.58 3.11
C ASP A 885 -35.03 -1.06 4.37
N LYS A 886 -34.07 -1.83 4.89
CA LYS A 886 -33.31 -1.43 6.08
C LYS A 886 -32.42 -0.22 5.83
N TRP A 887 -31.73 -0.15 4.68
CA TRP A 887 -30.94 1.02 4.30
C TRP A 887 -31.84 2.26 4.17
N TYR A 888 -32.97 2.15 3.46
CA TYR A 888 -33.91 3.25 3.28
C TYR A 888 -34.46 3.78 4.62
N ARG A 889 -34.84 2.88 5.54
CA ARG A 889 -35.30 3.27 6.89
C ARG A 889 -34.22 3.96 7.71
N ALA A 890 -32.96 3.53 7.57
CA ALA A 890 -31.84 4.15 8.28
C ALA A 890 -31.62 5.60 7.80
N GLU A 891 -31.68 5.84 6.48
CA GLU A 891 -31.57 7.19 5.91
C GLU A 891 -32.72 8.12 6.36
N MET A 892 -33.95 7.60 6.42
CA MET A 892 -35.11 8.38 6.93
C MET A 892 -35.01 8.70 8.43
N LEU A 893 -34.37 7.83 9.22
CA LEU A 893 -34.17 8.05 10.65
C LEU A 893 -33.06 9.07 10.92
N SER A 894 -32.02 9.16 10.08
CA SER A 894 -31.02 10.25 10.17
C SER A 894 -31.62 11.63 9.91
N ASP A 895 -32.58 11.75 8.99
CA ASP A 895 -33.28 13.03 8.72
C ASP A 895 -34.13 13.52 9.91
N SER A 896 -34.63 12.59 10.75
CA SER A 896 -35.50 12.95 11.89
C SER A 896 -34.75 13.49 13.12
N LYS A 897 -33.43 13.30 13.23
CA LYS A 897 -32.62 13.74 14.39
C LYS A 897 -32.10 15.17 14.28
N GLU A 898 -32.14 15.80 13.10
CA GLU A 898 -31.63 17.17 12.92
C GLU A 898 -32.58 18.28 13.39
N THR A 899 -33.83 17.97 13.78
CA THR A 899 -34.82 19.00 14.15
C THR A 899 -34.95 19.30 15.65
N ASN A 900 -34.24 18.61 16.56
CA ASN A 900 -34.32 18.88 18.00
C ASN A 900 -33.02 18.59 18.76
N ALA A 901 -32.04 19.51 18.73
CA ALA A 901 -31.00 19.63 19.77
C ALA A 901 -30.31 21.01 19.72
N PRO A 902 -29.92 21.61 20.87
CA PRO A 902 -29.17 22.86 20.89
C PRO A 902 -27.67 22.65 20.65
N ASN A 903 -27.07 23.64 19.99
CA ASN A 903 -25.66 23.76 19.56
C ASN A 903 -24.58 23.15 20.46
N SER A 904 -23.81 22.22 19.90
CA SER A 904 -22.36 22.08 20.12
C SER A 904 -21.73 21.49 18.86
N GLY A 905 -21.17 22.35 18.01
CA GLY A 905 -20.42 21.95 16.83
C GLY A 905 -18.93 21.82 17.15
N ASP A 906 -18.33 20.70 16.73
CA ASP A 906 -16.94 20.56 16.31
C ASP A 906 -16.87 19.27 15.47
N LEU A 907 -16.77 19.38 14.15
CA LEU A 907 -15.53 19.46 13.35
C LEU A 907 -14.97 18.08 12.98
N TYR A 908 -15.47 17.53 11.86
CA TYR A 908 -14.66 16.77 10.91
C TYR A 908 -14.96 17.29 9.50
N SER A 909 -14.11 18.21 9.04
CA SER A 909 -14.01 18.57 7.63
C SER A 909 -12.58 19.07 7.33
N ALA A 910 -12.02 18.48 6.26
CA ALA A 910 -10.87 18.92 5.46
C ALA A 910 -9.46 18.66 6.04
N THR A 911 -8.45 18.23 5.26
CA THR A 911 -8.14 18.81 3.94
C THR A 911 -7.15 17.97 3.08
N LEU A 912 -7.46 17.83 1.79
CA LEU A 912 -6.61 17.91 0.59
C LEU A 912 -7.61 18.34 -0.51
N THR A 913 -7.60 19.48 -1.20
CA THR A 913 -6.61 20.48 -1.62
C THR A 913 -7.36 21.80 -1.92
N GLY A 914 -6.68 22.96 -1.92
CA GLY A 914 -7.32 24.26 -2.15
C GLY A 914 -6.81 25.02 -3.37
N LYS A 915 -7.72 25.75 -4.05
CA LYS A 915 -7.58 27.15 -4.54
C LYS A 915 -8.91 27.68 -5.17
N PRO A 916 -9.13 29.00 -5.36
CA PRO A 916 -9.98 29.80 -4.45
C PRO A 916 -11.22 30.46 -5.09
N GLY A 917 -12.18 30.81 -4.23
CA GLY A 917 -12.96 32.06 -4.31
C GLY A 917 -14.27 32.05 -5.11
N GLY A 918 -15.41 31.97 -4.41
CA GLY A 918 -16.74 32.31 -4.93
C GLY A 918 -17.81 32.02 -3.87
N ALA A 919 -18.33 33.07 -3.23
CA ALA A 919 -19.36 32.96 -2.21
C ALA A 919 -20.72 32.58 -2.81
N THR A 920 -21.34 31.51 -2.32
CA THR A 920 -22.81 31.30 -2.34
C THR A 920 -23.22 30.37 -1.20
N ASP A 921 -24.28 30.78 -0.49
CA ASP A 921 -24.84 30.19 0.73
C ASP A 921 -25.27 28.72 0.59
N SER A 922 -24.91 27.87 1.56
CA SER A 922 -25.40 26.49 1.66
C SER A 922 -26.53 26.38 2.69
N VAL A 923 -27.75 26.13 2.20
CA VAL A 923 -28.89 25.67 3.00
C VAL A 923 -28.81 24.15 3.11
N GLY A 924 -28.85 23.60 4.33
CA GLY A 924 -28.88 22.15 4.56
C GLY A 924 -30.16 21.53 3.99
N GLY A 925 -30.02 20.51 3.16
CA GLY A 925 -31.11 19.73 2.58
C GLY A 925 -30.80 18.23 2.63
N ALA A 926 -31.85 17.42 2.76
CA ALA A 926 -31.80 15.96 2.91
C ALA A 926 -30.91 15.24 1.87
N ARG A 927 -30.24 14.15 2.29
CA ARG A 927 -29.35 13.33 1.44
C ARG A 927 -30.10 12.61 0.31
N LEU A 928 -31.39 12.33 0.51
CA LEU A 928 -32.32 11.83 -0.51
C LEU A 928 -33.32 12.92 -0.90
N ASN A 929 -33.33 13.31 -2.17
CA ASN A 929 -34.34 14.23 -2.70
C ASN A 929 -35.71 13.52 -2.87
N GLU A 930 -36.77 14.31 -3.04
CA GLU A 930 -38.15 13.83 -3.18
C GLU A 930 -38.31 12.83 -4.33
N GLU A 931 -37.54 12.97 -5.41
CA GLU A 931 -37.56 12.06 -6.57
C GLU A 931 -37.01 10.66 -6.23
N LEU A 932 -35.89 10.57 -5.51
CA LEU A 932 -35.31 9.30 -5.05
C LEU A 932 -36.17 8.64 -3.98
N GLN A 933 -36.83 9.40 -3.12
CA GLN A 933 -37.77 8.87 -2.13
C GLN A 933 -38.97 8.18 -2.81
N VAL A 934 -39.59 8.84 -3.79
CA VAL A 934 -40.70 8.26 -4.57
C VAL A 934 -40.27 7.00 -5.34
N TYR A 935 -39.03 6.97 -5.85
CA TYR A 935 -38.48 5.78 -6.49
C TYR A 935 -38.28 4.62 -5.49
N MET A 936 -37.70 4.88 -4.33
CA MET A 936 -37.47 3.87 -3.29
C MET A 936 -38.78 3.29 -2.76
N GLU A 937 -39.81 4.11 -2.57
CA GLU A 937 -41.17 3.65 -2.20
C GLU A 937 -41.84 2.76 -3.27
N LYS A 938 -41.42 2.88 -4.53
CA LYS A 938 -41.91 2.05 -5.64
C LYS A 938 -41.11 0.76 -5.81
N LEU A 939 -39.82 0.80 -5.49
CA LEU A 939 -38.91 -0.35 -5.54
C LEU A 939 -39.20 -1.35 -4.40
N LEU A 940 -39.48 -0.83 -3.21
CA LEU A 940 -39.90 -1.58 -2.01
C LEU A 940 -41.39 -1.93 -2.07
#